data_AF-A0A1Y2T7T2-F1
#
_entry.id   AF-A0A1Y2T7T2-F1
#
_cell.length_a   1.000
_cell.length_b   1.000
_cell.length_c   1.000
_cell.angle_alpha   90.00
_cell.angle_beta   90.00
_cell.angle_gamma   90.00
#
_symmetry.space_group_name_H-M   'P 1'
#
loop_
_entity.id
_entity.type
_entity.pdbx_description
1 polymer ?
#
loop_
_entity_poly.entity_id
_entity_poly.type
_entity_poly.pdbx_seq_one_letter_code
_entity_poly.pdbx_strand_id
1 'polypeptide(L)'
;MTQRKNPRLLVLACDGLDPDVILHNLHRLPFIRSLCQGGGHGVVESAVHSCDIWTTHYTGLPPEQHGVQFSRLALAKQPADLSAVKTDLFLWDWLNRHGLTVGFVEPLHAYPAPRVQGFFVSGSPRPSLAQTDRAVWPPALKPLIDREYMASLPKPPSLKDLGVDKPFNELTDAELLKLLDGYFADAPALLRPHLNWYLDLVERLWTEVPCDVLWVYFMETDVLGHFLFNADPPEVLVQVYAEMDRGFARLAQRTGAEAVLLLSDHGMTPIARLLTQPQSTPLMRNLAEEYRVAGTRLLRPDLAVVQGYNRGLCTGTHRDRAFYAVRSPRVRSGVRADVHFHDLFGLLLRVLGLPVPPGRRAYRGPLFPEPAPAPGPARAPTPGPGTAPRAATAPGTTPTVTTKGVRPLRIGILTYGIHKGGRGRTVARLAEGLARRGHDTFILMLEGQPVAYPVRVPIHRMPAFEPHKFPQADVIIPASLGLIPKALGRSSHVTVPLHFRFEPDVAYDARTALHVVSLPYRSMATAAPVAARVQQQSGRPCHPVPPGVDTAIFKPGARPPGGPRRVGFIYRSPALGYGFKGADCFFTAMQRVLHEERDVEVCVLNPDGLPVDAPIPVEVVTVNSDEEIAAFYRSLDV
;
A
#
# COMPACT_ATOMS: atom_id res chain seq x y z
N MET A 1 10.48 -1.65 -43.79
CA MET A 1 9.53 -2.51 -43.06
C MET A 1 8.16 -2.28 -43.65
N THR A 2 7.44 -3.32 -44.05
CA THR A 2 6.06 -3.20 -44.55
C THR A 2 5.11 -3.15 -43.36
N GLN A 3 4.54 -1.97 -43.07
CA GLN A 3 3.53 -1.82 -42.02
C GLN A 3 2.32 -2.72 -42.34
N ARG A 4 1.97 -3.61 -41.40
CA ARG A 4 0.79 -4.46 -41.53
C ARG A 4 -0.47 -3.63 -41.29
N LYS A 5 -1.51 -3.95 -42.05
CA LYS A 5 -2.84 -3.35 -41.86
C LYS A 5 -3.51 -3.81 -40.57
N ASN A 6 -3.23 -5.03 -40.10
CA ASN A 6 -3.83 -5.62 -38.89
C ASN A 6 -2.74 -5.90 -37.83
N PRO A 7 -2.97 -5.60 -36.54
CA PRO A 7 -2.02 -5.92 -35.49
C PRO A 7 -1.77 -7.42 -35.35
N ARG A 8 -0.54 -7.80 -35.06
CA ARG A 8 -0.18 -9.16 -34.63
C ARG A 8 -0.71 -9.46 -33.23
N LEU A 9 -0.80 -8.43 -32.39
CA LEU A 9 -1.34 -8.54 -31.04
C LEU A 9 -2.11 -7.27 -30.67
N LEU A 10 -3.36 -7.46 -30.25
CA LEU A 10 -4.13 -6.49 -29.49
C LEU A 10 -4.05 -6.85 -28.00
N VAL A 11 -3.57 -5.93 -27.18
CA VAL A 11 -3.59 -6.03 -25.72
C VAL A 11 -4.70 -5.15 -25.19
N LEU A 12 -5.67 -5.77 -24.52
CA LEU A 12 -6.72 -5.12 -23.75
C LEU A 12 -6.26 -5.16 -22.29
N ALA A 13 -5.69 -4.06 -21.82
CA ALA A 13 -5.12 -3.93 -20.49
C ALA A 13 -6.14 -3.26 -19.57
N CYS A 14 -6.80 -4.02 -18.71
CA CYS A 14 -7.93 -3.52 -17.93
C CYS A 14 -7.62 -3.50 -16.45
N ASP A 15 -7.78 -2.35 -15.82
CA ASP A 15 -7.59 -2.18 -14.38
C ASP A 15 -8.79 -2.74 -13.60
N GLY A 16 -8.55 -3.58 -12.59
CA GLY A 16 -9.62 -4.08 -11.73
C GLY A 16 -10.63 -5.06 -12.34
N LEU A 17 -10.23 -5.98 -13.24
CA LEU A 17 -11.11 -7.07 -13.71
C LEU A 17 -11.06 -8.25 -12.74
N ASP A 18 -12.11 -8.40 -11.93
CA ASP A 18 -12.21 -9.51 -10.97
C ASP A 18 -12.50 -10.85 -11.67
N PRO A 19 -11.68 -11.88 -11.41
CA PRO A 19 -11.86 -13.20 -12.02
C PRO A 19 -13.13 -13.92 -11.55
N ASP A 20 -13.59 -13.72 -10.32
CA ASP A 20 -14.80 -14.39 -9.85
C ASP A 20 -16.02 -13.77 -10.56
N VAL A 21 -16.12 -12.44 -10.62
CA VAL A 21 -17.24 -11.77 -11.33
C VAL A 21 -17.30 -12.22 -12.79
N ILE A 22 -16.17 -12.27 -13.50
CA ILE A 22 -16.12 -12.69 -14.90
C ILE A 22 -16.52 -14.16 -15.06
N LEU A 23 -15.86 -15.07 -14.33
CA LEU A 23 -16.03 -16.51 -14.53
C LEU A 23 -17.46 -16.97 -14.22
N HIS A 24 -18.10 -16.41 -13.18
CA HIS A 24 -19.50 -16.71 -12.86
C HIS A 24 -20.48 -16.14 -13.89
N ASN A 25 -20.10 -15.08 -14.63
CA ASN A 25 -20.99 -14.37 -15.56
C ASN A 25 -20.59 -14.53 -17.03
N LEU A 26 -19.75 -15.51 -17.40
CA LEU A 26 -19.32 -15.73 -18.80
C LEU A 26 -20.47 -15.85 -19.81
N HIS A 27 -21.65 -16.32 -19.38
CA HIS A 27 -22.85 -16.41 -20.21
C HIS A 27 -23.37 -15.03 -20.69
N ARG A 28 -22.98 -13.95 -20.01
CA ARG A 28 -23.30 -12.55 -20.31
C ARG A 28 -22.16 -11.79 -20.99
N LEU A 29 -20.98 -12.41 -21.09
CA LEU A 29 -19.73 -11.83 -21.60
C LEU A 29 -19.28 -12.62 -22.83
N PRO A 30 -20.03 -12.57 -23.96
CA PRO A 30 -19.81 -13.44 -25.11
C PRO A 30 -18.41 -13.30 -25.72
N PHE A 31 -17.82 -12.10 -25.74
CA PHE A 31 -16.49 -11.93 -26.30
C PHE A 31 -15.41 -12.55 -25.42
N ILE A 32 -15.42 -12.26 -24.11
CA ILE A 32 -14.51 -12.86 -23.13
C ILE A 32 -14.67 -14.38 -23.11
N ARG A 33 -15.91 -14.89 -23.17
CA ARG A 33 -16.19 -16.33 -23.30
C ARG A 33 -15.53 -16.91 -24.55
N SER A 34 -15.60 -16.21 -25.68
CA SER A 34 -14.94 -16.65 -26.92
C SER A 34 -13.41 -16.71 -26.79
N LEU A 35 -12.78 -15.78 -26.04
CA LEU A 35 -11.34 -15.83 -25.74
C LEU A 35 -11.00 -17.04 -24.87
N CYS A 36 -11.81 -17.32 -23.85
CA CYS A 36 -11.61 -18.46 -22.96
C CYS A 36 -11.74 -19.80 -23.69
N GLN A 37 -12.71 -19.93 -24.59
CA GLN A 37 -12.99 -21.17 -25.33
C GLN A 37 -12.01 -21.38 -26.49
N GLY A 38 -11.70 -20.32 -27.25
CA GLY A 38 -10.82 -20.35 -28.41
C GLY A 38 -9.32 -20.22 -28.08
N GLY A 39 -8.97 -20.02 -26.81
CA GLY A 39 -7.62 -19.79 -26.35
C GLY A 39 -7.42 -20.27 -24.93
N GLY A 40 -6.62 -19.57 -24.13
CA GLY A 40 -6.42 -19.91 -22.73
C GLY A 40 -6.73 -18.76 -21.78
N HIS A 41 -7.08 -19.09 -20.54
CA HIS A 41 -7.53 -18.12 -19.55
C HIS A 41 -7.23 -18.61 -18.13
N GLY A 42 -7.35 -17.73 -17.14
CA GLY A 42 -7.22 -18.12 -15.75
C GLY A 42 -7.17 -16.94 -14.80
N VAL A 43 -6.80 -17.25 -13.57
CA VAL A 43 -6.57 -16.27 -12.52
C VAL A 43 -5.12 -15.82 -12.56
N VAL A 44 -4.91 -14.51 -12.43
CA VAL A 44 -3.61 -13.91 -12.16
C VAL A 44 -3.48 -13.75 -10.64
N GLU A 45 -2.57 -14.48 -10.01
CA GLU A 45 -2.12 -14.15 -8.66
C GLU A 45 -1.36 -12.81 -8.70
N SER A 46 -1.86 -11.82 -7.97
CA SER A 46 -1.41 -10.44 -8.13
C SER A 46 -1.19 -9.69 -6.81
N ALA A 47 -0.97 -8.38 -6.92
CA ALA A 47 -0.96 -7.42 -5.83
C ALA A 47 -2.21 -6.51 -5.92
N VAL A 48 -2.21 -5.38 -5.21
CA VAL A 48 -3.35 -4.42 -5.18
C VAL A 48 -2.94 -3.00 -5.58
N HIS A 49 -1.71 -2.80 -6.03
CA HIS A 49 -1.21 -1.48 -6.39
C HIS A 49 -0.84 -1.47 -7.88
N SER A 50 -1.64 -0.77 -8.68
CA SER A 50 -1.54 -0.74 -10.14
C SER A 50 -0.15 -0.28 -10.62
N CYS A 51 0.50 0.67 -9.93
CA CYS A 51 1.83 1.13 -10.33
C CYS A 51 2.93 0.07 -10.21
N ASP A 52 2.87 -0.79 -9.20
CA ASP A 52 3.79 -1.90 -9.00
C ASP A 52 3.61 -2.91 -10.14
N ILE A 53 2.35 -3.22 -10.45
CA ILE A 53 1.97 -4.29 -11.37
C ILE A 53 2.16 -3.86 -12.82
N TRP A 54 1.59 -2.74 -13.26
CA TRP A 54 1.73 -2.27 -14.65
C TRP A 54 3.19 -2.02 -15.02
N THR A 55 4.00 -1.46 -14.11
CA THR A 55 5.44 -1.30 -14.35
C THR A 55 6.15 -2.65 -14.50
N THR A 56 5.75 -3.67 -13.72
CA THR A 56 6.23 -5.04 -13.93
C THR A 56 5.87 -5.56 -15.33
N HIS A 57 4.68 -5.25 -15.84
CA HIS A 57 4.25 -5.65 -17.18
C HIS A 57 5.03 -4.95 -18.30
N TYR A 58 5.48 -3.72 -18.07
CA TYR A 58 6.30 -2.98 -19.05
C TYR A 58 7.77 -3.39 -19.02
N THR A 59 8.28 -3.89 -17.89
CA THR A 59 9.74 -4.10 -17.71
C THR A 59 10.14 -5.57 -17.63
N GLY A 60 9.21 -6.44 -17.24
CA GLY A 60 9.46 -7.85 -16.90
C GLY A 60 10.28 -8.03 -15.62
N LEU A 61 10.44 -6.96 -14.83
CA LEU A 61 11.14 -6.94 -13.55
C LEU A 61 10.14 -6.88 -12.40
N PRO A 62 10.48 -7.36 -11.20
CA PRO A 62 9.64 -7.17 -10.02
C PRO A 62 9.76 -5.74 -9.44
N PRO A 63 8.82 -5.30 -8.58
CA PRO A 63 8.82 -3.95 -7.99
C PRO A 63 10.11 -3.53 -7.29
N GLU A 64 10.80 -4.46 -6.64
CA GLU A 64 12.05 -4.21 -5.92
C GLU A 64 13.19 -3.85 -6.88
N GLN A 65 13.13 -4.31 -8.13
CA GLN A 65 14.16 -4.12 -9.14
C GLN A 65 13.86 -2.90 -10.02
N HIS A 66 12.64 -2.78 -10.55
CA HIS A 66 12.29 -1.60 -11.35
C HIS A 66 12.07 -0.34 -10.50
N GLY A 67 11.98 -0.46 -9.16
CA GLY A 67 12.04 0.67 -8.23
C GLY A 67 10.75 1.47 -8.08
N VAL A 68 9.69 1.11 -8.81
CA VAL A 68 8.34 1.67 -8.66
C VAL A 68 7.59 0.79 -7.68
N GLN A 69 7.38 1.33 -6.49
CA GLN A 69 6.61 0.71 -5.42
C GLN A 69 5.73 1.80 -4.83
N PHE A 70 4.40 1.63 -4.86
CA PHE A 70 3.42 2.61 -4.40
C PHE A 70 3.79 3.15 -3.03
N SER A 71 4.10 2.22 -2.12
CA SER A 71 4.44 2.51 -0.74
C SER A 71 5.68 3.42 -0.60
N ARG A 72 6.74 3.15 -1.37
CA ARG A 72 7.96 3.96 -1.40
C ARG A 72 7.73 5.34 -2.02
N LEU A 73 7.01 5.40 -3.14
CA LEU A 73 6.80 6.63 -3.89
C LEU A 73 5.84 7.58 -3.18
N ALA A 74 4.79 7.04 -2.57
CA ALA A 74 3.87 7.79 -1.71
C ALA A 74 4.61 8.46 -0.54
N LEU A 75 5.50 7.74 0.15
CA LEU A 75 6.34 8.33 1.21
C LEU A 75 7.27 9.43 0.70
N ALA A 76 7.88 9.20 -0.45
CA ALA A 76 8.82 10.14 -1.04
C ALA A 76 8.14 11.35 -1.69
N LYS A 77 6.80 11.36 -1.78
CA LYS A 77 6.01 12.31 -2.58
C LYS A 77 6.52 12.40 -4.02
N GLN A 78 6.97 11.27 -4.56
CA GLN A 78 7.48 11.17 -5.92
C GLN A 78 6.38 10.64 -6.86
N PRO A 79 6.32 11.11 -8.11
CA PRO A 79 5.39 10.55 -9.08
C PRO A 79 5.75 9.08 -9.36
N ALA A 80 4.72 8.25 -9.49
CA ALA A 80 4.83 6.92 -10.05
C ALA A 80 4.73 7.04 -11.58
N ASP A 81 5.83 7.44 -12.22
CA ASP A 81 5.94 7.55 -13.67
C ASP A 81 7.27 6.94 -14.16
N LEU A 82 7.55 7.00 -15.46
CA LEU A 82 8.75 6.38 -16.04
C LEU A 82 10.06 6.98 -15.51
N SER A 83 10.06 8.19 -14.95
CA SER A 83 11.25 8.78 -14.34
C SER A 83 11.70 8.07 -13.06
N ALA A 84 10.79 7.36 -12.39
CA ALA A 84 11.08 6.55 -11.20
C ALA A 84 11.55 5.13 -11.54
N VAL A 85 11.42 4.70 -12.80
CA VAL A 85 11.70 3.32 -13.22
C VAL A 85 13.20 3.11 -13.41
N LYS A 86 13.72 2.05 -12.80
CA LYS A 86 15.12 1.61 -12.87
C LYS A 86 15.30 0.49 -13.87
N THR A 87 15.14 0.82 -15.16
CA THR A 87 15.45 -0.11 -16.26
C THR A 87 15.89 0.65 -17.50
N ASP A 88 16.67 -0.02 -18.34
CA ASP A 88 17.10 0.43 -19.67
C ASP A 88 16.37 -0.31 -20.81
N LEU A 89 15.46 -1.23 -20.46
CA LEU A 89 14.73 -2.04 -21.42
C LEU A 89 13.29 -2.22 -20.99
N PHE A 90 12.40 -1.55 -21.70
CA PHE A 90 10.96 -1.76 -21.63
C PHE A 90 10.47 -2.70 -22.74
N LEU A 91 9.22 -3.12 -22.61
CA LEU A 91 8.52 -3.98 -23.56
C LEU A 91 8.56 -3.38 -24.96
N TRP A 92 8.19 -2.10 -25.10
CA TRP A 92 8.20 -1.42 -26.41
C TRP A 92 9.61 -1.33 -27.01
N ASP A 93 10.66 -1.18 -26.20
CA ASP A 93 12.04 -1.19 -26.70
C ASP A 93 12.40 -2.55 -27.27
N TRP A 94 12.03 -3.62 -26.55
CA TRP A 94 12.28 -4.99 -26.98
C TRP A 94 11.51 -5.32 -28.27
N LEU A 95 10.25 -4.91 -28.36
CA LEU A 95 9.42 -5.11 -29.56
C LEU A 95 10.02 -4.37 -30.77
N ASN A 96 10.42 -3.10 -30.63
CA ASN A 96 11.07 -2.33 -31.69
C ASN A 96 12.40 -2.96 -32.14
N ARG A 97 13.22 -3.50 -31.20
CA ARG A 97 14.47 -4.21 -31.53
C ARG A 97 14.23 -5.48 -32.35
N HIS A 98 13.07 -6.10 -32.19
CA HIS A 98 12.62 -7.24 -33.00
C HIS A 98 11.83 -6.85 -34.25
N GLY A 99 11.86 -5.56 -34.62
CA GLY A 99 11.25 -5.04 -35.83
C GLY A 99 9.73 -4.96 -35.80
N LEU A 100 9.13 -4.93 -34.61
CA LEU A 100 7.69 -4.73 -34.44
C LEU A 100 7.41 -3.28 -34.07
N THR A 101 6.47 -2.69 -34.79
CA THR A 101 5.92 -1.38 -34.45
C THR A 101 4.89 -1.49 -33.33
N VAL A 102 4.81 -0.46 -32.47
CA VAL A 102 3.94 -0.47 -31.30
C VAL A 102 3.06 0.78 -31.22
N GLY A 103 1.82 0.60 -30.80
CA GLY A 103 0.88 1.65 -30.45
C GLY A 103 0.44 1.46 -29.01
N PHE A 104 0.70 2.43 -28.14
CA PHE A 104 0.23 2.39 -26.75
C PHE A 104 -0.74 3.54 -26.50
N VAL A 105 -1.94 3.23 -26.01
CA VAL A 105 -2.98 4.21 -25.67
C VAL A 105 -3.22 4.20 -24.16
N GLU A 106 -2.88 5.31 -23.52
CA GLU A 106 -3.06 5.60 -22.10
C GLU A 106 -2.51 4.53 -21.12
N PRO A 107 -1.37 3.83 -21.37
CA PRO A 107 -0.82 2.92 -20.36
C PRO A 107 -0.54 3.66 -19.05
N LEU A 108 -1.05 3.10 -17.95
CA LEU A 108 -0.90 3.69 -16.63
C LEU A 108 0.58 3.77 -16.22
N HIS A 109 0.97 4.83 -15.51
CA HIS A 109 2.33 5.07 -15.01
C HIS A 109 3.42 5.21 -16.09
N ALA A 110 3.03 5.48 -17.34
CA ALA A 110 3.95 5.54 -18.47
C ALA A 110 4.13 6.97 -19.02
N TYR A 111 4.38 7.95 -18.15
CA TYR A 111 4.77 9.32 -18.51
C TYR A 111 6.25 9.57 -18.22
N PRO A 112 6.99 10.34 -19.05
CA PRO A 112 6.61 10.88 -20.35
C PRO A 112 6.51 9.80 -21.44
N ALA A 113 5.88 10.12 -22.58
CA ALA A 113 5.76 9.21 -23.71
C ALA A 113 7.15 8.87 -24.28
N PRO A 114 7.54 7.58 -24.30
CA PRO A 114 8.80 7.16 -24.89
C PRO A 114 8.77 7.29 -26.41
N ARG A 115 9.95 7.44 -27.02
CA ARG A 115 10.10 7.40 -28.47
C ARG A 115 10.08 5.94 -28.93
N VAL A 116 9.06 5.59 -29.71
CA VAL A 116 8.86 4.22 -30.22
C VAL A 116 8.69 4.22 -31.75
N GLN A 117 8.88 3.06 -32.39
CA GLN A 117 8.49 2.88 -33.79
C GLN A 117 6.97 2.63 -33.83
N GLY A 118 6.19 3.68 -34.13
CA GLY A 118 4.73 3.67 -34.02
C GLY A 118 4.27 4.87 -33.20
N PHE A 119 3.39 4.68 -32.23
CA PHE A 119 2.86 5.77 -31.42
C PHE A 119 2.71 5.43 -29.93
N PHE A 120 2.63 6.47 -29.11
CA PHE A 120 2.47 6.36 -27.67
C PHE A 120 1.69 7.56 -27.12
N VAL A 121 0.60 7.32 -26.41
CA VAL A 121 -0.16 8.33 -25.67
C VAL A 121 -0.08 7.95 -24.20
N SER A 122 0.69 8.66 -23.38
CA SER A 122 0.91 8.34 -21.96
C SER A 122 -0.37 8.37 -21.15
N GLY A 123 -0.56 7.38 -20.29
CA GLY A 123 -1.60 7.37 -19.27
C GLY A 123 -1.26 8.22 -18.05
N SER A 124 -2.20 8.29 -17.10
CA SER A 124 -1.98 8.91 -15.80
C SER A 124 -0.99 8.11 -14.92
N PRO A 125 -0.33 8.74 -13.92
CA PRO A 125 -0.31 10.17 -13.64
C PRO A 125 0.54 10.94 -14.67
N ARG A 126 -0.02 12.04 -15.17
CA ARG A 126 0.65 13.01 -16.05
C ARG A 126 0.01 14.39 -15.90
N PRO A 127 0.70 15.48 -16.28
CA PRO A 127 0.04 16.77 -16.47
C PRO A 127 -1.08 16.67 -17.52
N SER A 128 -2.02 17.61 -17.48
CA SER A 128 -3.04 17.75 -18.54
C SER A 128 -2.36 17.91 -19.91
N LEU A 129 -2.96 17.40 -20.97
CA LEU A 129 -2.47 17.59 -22.34
C LEU A 129 -2.41 19.07 -22.72
N ALA A 130 -3.24 19.92 -22.11
CA ALA A 130 -3.15 21.37 -22.28
C ALA A 130 -1.83 21.96 -21.74
N GLN A 131 -1.17 21.27 -20.81
CA GLN A 131 0.03 21.72 -20.09
C GLN A 131 1.32 21.05 -20.58
N THR A 132 1.24 20.01 -21.42
CA THR A 132 2.43 19.28 -21.88
C THR A 132 2.25 18.66 -23.26
N ASP A 133 3.32 18.63 -24.05
CA ASP A 133 3.43 17.83 -25.28
C ASP A 133 4.16 16.50 -25.05
N ARG A 134 4.74 16.30 -23.86
CA ARG A 134 5.55 15.12 -23.52
C ARG A 134 4.72 13.86 -23.28
N ALA A 135 3.40 13.96 -23.36
CA ALA A 135 2.49 12.84 -23.17
C ALA A 135 2.15 12.12 -24.49
N VAL A 136 2.61 12.62 -25.65
CA VAL A 136 2.27 12.04 -26.95
C VAL A 136 3.50 11.89 -27.83
N TRP A 137 3.64 10.73 -28.45
CA TRP A 137 4.64 10.42 -29.46
C TRP A 137 4.00 9.75 -30.69
N PRO A 138 4.30 10.20 -31.92
CA PRO A 138 4.93 11.48 -32.22
C PRO A 138 4.02 12.66 -31.83
N PRO A 139 4.57 13.86 -31.51
CA PRO A 139 3.77 15.02 -31.10
C PRO A 139 2.67 15.42 -32.08
N ALA A 140 2.83 15.09 -33.37
CA ALA A 140 1.84 15.35 -34.42
C ALA A 140 0.49 14.65 -34.21
N LEU A 141 0.40 13.63 -33.36
CA LEU A 141 -0.88 12.96 -33.04
C LEU A 141 -1.69 13.68 -31.97
N LYS A 142 -1.10 14.65 -31.25
CA LYS A 142 -1.79 15.39 -30.19
C LYS A 142 -3.13 16.01 -30.65
N PRO A 143 -3.25 16.62 -31.85
CA PRO A 143 -4.52 17.16 -32.33
C PRO A 143 -5.64 16.13 -32.54
N LEU A 144 -5.32 14.83 -32.62
CA LEU A 144 -6.34 13.77 -32.73
C LEU A 144 -7.03 13.46 -31.39
N ILE A 145 -6.46 13.93 -30.28
CA ILE A 145 -6.96 13.75 -28.92
C ILE A 145 -7.87 14.93 -28.58
N ASP A 146 -9.16 14.72 -28.73
CA ASP A 146 -10.23 15.71 -28.53
C ASP A 146 -10.61 15.90 -27.06
N ARG A 147 -10.42 14.88 -26.22
CA ARG A 147 -10.72 14.92 -24.77
C ARG A 147 -9.76 14.04 -23.98
N GLU A 148 -9.53 14.40 -22.72
CA GLU A 148 -8.74 13.57 -21.81
C GLU A 148 -9.56 12.41 -21.22
N TYR A 149 -9.00 11.22 -21.33
CA TYR A 149 -9.64 9.95 -20.96
C TYR A 149 -10.10 9.91 -19.50
N MET A 150 -9.22 10.21 -18.53
CA MET A 150 -9.56 10.18 -17.10
C MET A 150 -10.69 11.13 -16.71
N ALA A 151 -10.68 12.36 -17.24
CA ALA A 151 -11.72 13.35 -16.94
C ALA A 151 -13.08 13.00 -17.58
N SER A 152 -13.11 12.01 -18.48
CA SER A 152 -14.30 11.60 -19.22
C SER A 152 -15.08 10.43 -18.62
N LEU A 153 -14.48 9.71 -17.68
CA LEU A 153 -15.11 8.58 -17.02
C LEU A 153 -16.39 8.97 -16.27
N PRO A 154 -17.40 8.07 -16.22
CA PRO A 154 -18.59 8.26 -15.39
C PRO A 154 -18.22 8.50 -13.93
N LYS A 155 -18.84 9.52 -13.32
CA LYS A 155 -18.61 9.88 -11.92
C LYS A 155 -19.78 9.37 -11.07
N PRO A 156 -19.52 8.72 -9.94
CA PRO A 156 -20.58 8.33 -9.03
C PRO A 156 -21.21 9.57 -8.36
N PRO A 157 -22.49 9.54 -7.99
CA PRO A 157 -23.12 10.65 -7.27
C PRO A 157 -22.43 10.89 -5.91
N SER A 158 -22.12 12.15 -5.61
CA SER A 158 -21.67 12.55 -4.27
C SER A 158 -22.87 12.70 -3.31
N LEU A 159 -22.61 12.79 -2.00
CA LEU A 159 -23.67 13.10 -1.03
C LEU A 159 -24.47 14.36 -1.40
N LYS A 160 -23.78 15.39 -1.90
CA LYS A 160 -24.43 16.63 -2.33
C LYS A 160 -25.35 16.40 -3.55
N ASP A 161 -24.91 15.59 -4.51
CA ASP A 161 -25.74 15.25 -5.68
C ASP A 161 -26.98 14.43 -5.29
N LEU A 162 -26.88 13.70 -4.18
CA LEU A 162 -27.99 12.96 -3.55
C LEU A 162 -28.85 13.83 -2.62
N GLY A 163 -28.62 15.14 -2.55
CA GLY A 163 -29.39 16.06 -1.69
C GLY A 163 -29.07 15.97 -0.20
N VAL A 164 -27.86 15.50 0.16
CA VAL A 164 -27.40 15.36 1.55
C VAL A 164 -26.33 16.40 1.86
N ASP A 165 -26.64 17.33 2.76
CA ASP A 165 -25.72 18.41 3.17
C ASP A 165 -24.85 18.06 4.38
N LYS A 166 -25.22 17.03 5.14
CA LYS A 166 -24.43 16.57 6.29
C LYS A 166 -23.19 15.77 5.86
N PRO A 167 -22.09 15.82 6.64
CA PRO A 167 -20.90 15.03 6.36
C PRO A 167 -21.15 13.53 6.58
N PHE A 168 -20.35 12.70 5.91
CA PHE A 168 -20.52 11.23 5.93
C PHE A 168 -20.52 10.63 7.34
N ASN A 169 -19.68 11.15 8.24
CA ASN A 169 -19.55 10.67 9.62
C ASN A 169 -20.78 10.96 10.51
N GLU A 170 -21.68 11.84 10.08
CA GLU A 170 -22.94 12.19 10.76
C GLU A 170 -24.15 11.43 10.20
N LEU A 171 -23.97 10.62 9.15
CA LEU A 171 -25.02 9.75 8.62
C LEU A 171 -25.22 8.52 9.52
N THR A 172 -26.49 8.17 9.73
CA THR A 172 -26.88 6.91 10.38
C THR A 172 -26.81 5.75 9.39
N ASP A 173 -26.68 4.52 9.89
CA ASP A 173 -26.66 3.32 9.05
C ASP A 173 -27.94 3.17 8.21
N ALA A 174 -29.10 3.55 8.75
CA ALA A 174 -30.37 3.51 8.03
C ALA A 174 -30.41 4.50 6.84
N GLU A 175 -29.83 5.69 7.00
CA GLU A 175 -29.72 6.66 5.92
C GLU A 175 -28.72 6.19 4.86
N LEU A 176 -27.58 5.62 5.27
CA LEU A 176 -26.61 5.05 4.34
C LEU A 176 -27.21 3.91 3.51
N LEU A 177 -27.98 3.01 4.14
CA LEU A 177 -28.69 1.94 3.43
C LEU A 177 -29.66 2.51 2.39
N LYS A 178 -30.42 3.56 2.74
CA LYS A 178 -31.34 4.23 1.81
C LYS A 178 -30.60 4.91 0.66
N LEU A 179 -29.45 5.54 0.92
CA LEU A 179 -28.64 6.19 -0.12
C LEU A 179 -27.99 5.19 -1.08
N LEU A 180 -27.66 3.99 -0.58
CA LEU A 180 -27.03 2.92 -1.37
C LEU A 180 -28.03 2.12 -2.23
N ASP A 181 -29.33 2.17 -1.90
CA ASP A 181 -30.39 1.55 -2.68
C ASP A 181 -30.49 2.19 -4.08
N GLY A 182 -30.25 1.39 -5.12
CA GLY A 182 -30.14 1.88 -6.50
C GLY A 182 -28.97 2.83 -6.76
N TYR A 183 -28.01 2.97 -5.83
CA TYR A 183 -26.88 3.88 -5.99
C TYR A 183 -26.10 3.56 -7.26
N PHE A 184 -25.97 4.58 -8.10
CA PHE A 184 -25.25 4.55 -9.37
C PHE A 184 -25.71 3.45 -10.35
N ALA A 185 -27.01 3.11 -10.31
CA ALA A 185 -27.60 2.10 -11.19
C ALA A 185 -27.54 2.46 -12.69
N ASP A 186 -27.40 3.74 -13.03
CA ASP A 186 -27.25 4.25 -14.39
C ASP A 186 -25.81 4.17 -14.93
N ALA A 187 -24.84 3.70 -14.14
CA ALA A 187 -23.44 3.58 -14.53
C ALA A 187 -23.21 2.87 -15.89
N PRO A 188 -23.87 1.74 -16.23
CA PRO A 188 -23.71 1.11 -17.55
C PRO A 188 -24.16 2.01 -18.71
N ALA A 189 -25.24 2.77 -18.51
CA ALA A 189 -25.77 3.67 -19.53
C ALA A 189 -24.85 4.89 -19.74
N LEU A 190 -24.27 5.43 -18.67
CA LEU A 190 -23.28 6.51 -18.71
C LEU A 190 -21.93 6.05 -19.29
N LEU A 191 -21.56 4.79 -19.04
CA LEU A 191 -20.33 4.19 -19.50
C LEU A 191 -20.30 3.99 -21.02
N ARG A 192 -21.41 3.59 -21.63
CA ARG A 192 -21.48 3.32 -23.07
C ARG A 192 -21.02 4.48 -23.97
N PRO A 193 -21.50 5.73 -23.84
CA PRO A 193 -21.02 6.83 -24.68
C PRO A 193 -19.54 7.16 -24.43
N HIS A 194 -19.05 7.01 -23.19
CA HIS A 194 -17.63 7.14 -22.87
C HIS A 194 -16.78 6.09 -23.61
N LEU A 195 -17.16 4.81 -23.56
CA LEU A 195 -16.47 3.75 -24.28
C LEU A 195 -16.52 3.97 -25.80
N ASN A 196 -17.66 4.41 -26.35
CA ASN A 196 -17.76 4.67 -27.77
C ASN A 196 -16.77 5.75 -28.23
N TRP A 197 -16.71 6.86 -27.50
CA TRP A 197 -15.75 7.93 -27.76
C TRP A 197 -14.29 7.44 -27.62
N TYR A 198 -13.98 6.70 -26.54
CA TYR A 198 -12.62 6.23 -26.30
C TYR A 198 -12.15 5.24 -27.38
N LEU A 199 -13.02 4.32 -27.79
CA LEU A 199 -12.74 3.39 -28.88
C LEU A 199 -12.58 4.11 -30.24
N ASP A 200 -13.35 5.18 -30.49
CA ASP A 200 -13.17 6.02 -31.68
C ASP A 200 -11.81 6.74 -31.66
N LEU A 201 -11.36 7.21 -30.48
CA LEU A 201 -10.03 7.80 -30.32
C LEU A 201 -8.92 6.78 -30.62
N VAL A 202 -9.02 5.59 -30.03
CA VAL A 202 -8.06 4.48 -30.27
C VAL A 202 -7.98 4.16 -31.76
N GLU A 203 -9.12 4.09 -32.43
CA GLU A 203 -9.21 3.80 -33.86
C GLU A 203 -8.62 4.91 -34.73
N ARG A 204 -8.87 6.19 -34.40
CA ARG A 204 -8.23 7.33 -35.09
C ARG A 204 -6.71 7.26 -34.98
N LEU A 205 -6.18 7.03 -33.77
CA LEU A 205 -4.74 6.92 -33.52
C LEU A 205 -4.11 5.75 -34.29
N TRP A 206 -4.74 4.58 -34.24
CA TRP A 206 -4.27 3.39 -34.95
C TRP A 206 -4.40 3.49 -36.47
N THR A 207 -5.44 4.17 -36.98
CA THR A 207 -5.62 4.38 -38.43
C THR A 207 -4.56 5.34 -38.97
N GLU A 208 -4.24 6.41 -38.21
CA GLU A 208 -3.19 7.35 -38.57
C GLU A 208 -1.81 6.70 -38.54
N VAL A 209 -1.54 5.86 -37.52
CA VAL A 209 -0.26 5.16 -37.35
C VAL A 209 -0.50 3.66 -37.07
N PRO A 210 -0.67 2.83 -38.12
CA PRO A 210 -0.82 1.39 -37.96
C PRO A 210 0.41 0.76 -37.29
N CYS A 211 0.17 -0.23 -36.42
CA CYS A 211 1.21 -0.91 -35.64
C CYS A 211 1.00 -2.42 -35.52
N ASP A 212 2.08 -3.16 -35.24
CA ASP A 212 2.07 -4.61 -35.06
C ASP A 212 1.55 -5.02 -33.67
N VAL A 213 1.78 -4.20 -32.64
CA VAL A 213 1.28 -4.43 -31.28
C VAL A 213 0.53 -3.19 -30.81
N LEU A 214 -0.78 -3.34 -30.61
CA LEU A 214 -1.64 -2.27 -30.09
C LEU A 214 -2.00 -2.58 -28.63
N TRP A 215 -1.56 -1.74 -27.71
CA TRP A 215 -1.86 -1.81 -26.28
C TRP A 215 -2.85 -0.72 -25.91
N VAL A 216 -4.02 -1.10 -25.41
CA VAL A 216 -5.09 -0.18 -25.03
C VAL A 216 -5.45 -0.40 -23.58
N TYR A 217 -5.33 0.65 -22.79
CA TYR A 217 -5.60 0.60 -21.36
C TYR A 217 -7.03 1.04 -21.04
N PHE A 218 -7.65 0.38 -20.07
CA PHE A 218 -9.03 0.60 -19.63
C PHE A 218 -9.06 0.69 -18.10
N MET A 219 -9.52 1.80 -17.52
CA MET A 219 -9.63 1.99 -16.07
C MET A 219 -11.06 1.82 -15.55
N GLU A 220 -12.04 1.67 -16.44
CA GLU A 220 -13.47 1.73 -16.10
C GLU A 220 -13.85 0.75 -14.99
N THR A 221 -13.31 -0.46 -15.03
CA THR A 221 -13.68 -1.53 -14.11
C THR A 221 -13.13 -1.36 -12.70
N ASP A 222 -11.97 -0.73 -12.54
CA ASP A 222 -11.44 -0.32 -11.24
C ASP A 222 -12.28 0.84 -10.66
N VAL A 223 -12.43 1.93 -11.42
CA VAL A 223 -13.16 3.11 -10.98
C VAL A 223 -14.59 2.76 -10.61
N LEU A 224 -15.32 2.06 -11.48
CA LEU A 224 -16.71 1.68 -11.22
C LEU A 224 -16.82 0.56 -10.17
N GLY A 225 -15.83 -0.35 -10.12
CA GLY A 225 -15.76 -1.40 -9.12
C GLY A 225 -15.68 -0.86 -7.69
N HIS A 226 -15.15 0.34 -7.47
CA HIS A 226 -15.18 0.97 -6.15
C HIS A 226 -16.58 1.33 -5.64
N PHE A 227 -17.57 1.51 -6.52
CA PHE A 227 -18.89 2.06 -6.15
C PHE A 227 -20.05 1.06 -6.33
N LEU A 228 -19.85 -0.04 -7.07
CA LEU A 228 -20.92 -0.92 -7.55
C LEU A 228 -21.05 -2.27 -6.83
N PHE A 229 -20.50 -2.41 -5.60
CA PHE A 229 -20.74 -3.55 -4.71
C PHE A 229 -21.78 -3.22 -3.62
N ASN A 230 -22.78 -2.41 -3.95
CA ASN A 230 -23.92 -2.08 -3.10
C ASN A 230 -25.02 -3.15 -3.07
N ALA A 231 -24.89 -4.21 -3.89
CA ALA A 231 -25.78 -5.37 -3.94
C ALA A 231 -24.98 -6.67 -4.11
N ASP A 232 -25.55 -7.78 -3.64
CA ASP A 232 -25.02 -9.14 -3.83
C ASP A 232 -26.12 -10.05 -4.43
N PRO A 233 -25.95 -10.56 -5.67
CA PRO A 233 -24.82 -10.34 -6.58
C PRO A 233 -24.75 -8.89 -7.10
N PRO A 234 -23.55 -8.39 -7.49
CA PRO A 234 -23.35 -7.01 -7.94
C PRO A 234 -23.81 -6.82 -9.39
N GLU A 235 -25.13 -6.85 -9.61
CA GLU A 235 -25.75 -6.86 -10.95
C GLU A 235 -25.33 -5.67 -11.83
N VAL A 236 -25.25 -4.46 -11.27
CA VAL A 236 -24.84 -3.26 -12.03
C VAL A 236 -23.37 -3.35 -12.47
N LEU A 237 -22.49 -3.92 -11.64
CA LEU A 237 -21.09 -4.16 -12.03
C LEU A 237 -21.01 -5.21 -13.16
N VAL A 238 -21.83 -6.25 -13.13
CA VAL A 238 -21.89 -7.24 -14.22
C VAL A 238 -22.35 -6.59 -15.53
N GLN A 239 -23.29 -5.63 -15.47
CA GLN A 239 -23.71 -4.85 -16.64
C GLN A 239 -22.58 -3.94 -17.15
N VAL A 240 -21.79 -3.33 -16.26
CA VAL A 240 -20.56 -2.62 -16.63
C VAL A 240 -19.60 -3.54 -17.36
N TYR A 241 -19.34 -4.75 -16.84
CA TYR A 241 -18.48 -5.74 -17.50
C TYR A 241 -19.03 -6.15 -18.87
N ALA A 242 -20.36 -6.19 -19.04
CA ALA A 242 -20.98 -6.43 -20.34
C ALA A 242 -20.80 -5.27 -21.34
N GLU A 243 -20.82 -4.00 -20.89
CA GLU A 243 -20.45 -2.87 -21.75
C GLU A 243 -18.98 -2.95 -22.16
N MET A 244 -18.09 -3.32 -21.24
CA MET A 244 -16.67 -3.55 -21.54
C MET A 244 -16.49 -4.68 -22.57
N ASP A 245 -17.15 -5.81 -22.37
CA ASP A 245 -17.12 -6.96 -23.30
C ASP A 245 -17.52 -6.57 -24.73
N ARG A 246 -18.58 -5.75 -24.88
CA ARG A 246 -18.99 -5.21 -26.19
C ARG A 246 -17.94 -4.28 -26.78
N GLY A 247 -17.32 -3.42 -25.96
CA GLY A 247 -16.24 -2.54 -26.39
C GLY A 247 -15.00 -3.31 -26.87
N PHE A 248 -14.60 -4.34 -26.12
CA PHE A 248 -13.51 -5.24 -26.48
C PHE A 248 -13.79 -5.98 -27.79
N ALA A 249 -15.01 -6.52 -27.95
CA ALA A 249 -15.45 -7.18 -29.17
C ALA A 249 -15.35 -6.26 -30.38
N ARG A 250 -15.86 -5.02 -30.24
CA ARG A 250 -15.81 -4.00 -31.28
C ARG A 250 -14.38 -3.69 -31.69
N LEU A 251 -13.49 -3.45 -30.73
CA LEU A 251 -12.09 -3.12 -31.02
C LEU A 251 -11.34 -4.28 -31.67
N ALA A 252 -11.50 -5.50 -31.15
CA ALA A 252 -10.89 -6.70 -31.71
C ALA A 252 -11.39 -6.98 -33.14
N GLN A 253 -12.67 -6.77 -33.41
CA GLN A 253 -13.26 -6.92 -34.75
C GLN A 253 -12.74 -5.85 -35.71
N ARG A 254 -12.71 -4.58 -35.31
CA ARG A 254 -12.26 -3.46 -36.16
C ARG A 254 -10.77 -3.56 -36.51
N THR A 255 -9.94 -3.91 -35.53
CA THR A 255 -8.49 -4.06 -35.74
C THR A 255 -8.12 -5.34 -36.50
N GLY A 256 -8.98 -6.36 -36.45
CA GLY A 256 -8.73 -7.65 -37.10
C GLY A 256 -7.45 -8.34 -36.60
N ALA A 257 -7.12 -8.16 -35.33
CA ALA A 257 -5.85 -8.60 -34.75
C ALA A 257 -5.69 -10.14 -34.78
N GLU A 258 -4.48 -10.61 -35.11
CA GLU A 258 -4.15 -12.05 -35.19
C GLU A 258 -4.26 -12.73 -33.82
N ALA A 259 -3.80 -12.04 -32.76
CA ALA A 259 -3.94 -12.46 -31.38
C ALA A 259 -4.56 -11.35 -30.54
N VAL A 260 -5.30 -11.74 -29.50
CA VAL A 260 -5.88 -10.84 -28.50
C VAL A 260 -5.48 -11.34 -27.12
N LEU A 261 -4.92 -10.46 -26.31
CA LEU A 261 -4.60 -10.68 -24.90
C LEU A 261 -5.41 -9.69 -24.06
N LEU A 262 -6.39 -10.19 -23.32
CA LEU A 262 -7.06 -9.48 -22.24
C LEU A 262 -6.33 -9.80 -20.94
N LEU A 263 -5.88 -8.78 -20.22
CA LEU A 263 -5.24 -8.96 -18.93
C LEU A 263 -5.62 -7.85 -17.97
N SER A 264 -5.47 -8.16 -16.70
CA SER A 264 -5.70 -7.21 -15.63
C SER A 264 -4.59 -7.27 -14.61
N ASP A 265 -4.33 -6.14 -13.97
CA ASP A 265 -3.36 -6.02 -12.92
C ASP A 265 -3.91 -6.61 -11.61
N HIS A 266 -5.11 -6.24 -11.18
CA HIS A 266 -5.75 -6.75 -9.97
C HIS A 266 -7.26 -6.94 -10.18
N GLY A 267 -7.94 -7.49 -9.17
CA GLY A 267 -9.39 -7.65 -9.18
C GLY A 267 -10.07 -6.67 -8.24
N MET A 268 -11.36 -6.89 -8.03
CA MET A 268 -12.22 -6.08 -7.18
C MET A 268 -13.05 -6.97 -6.25
N THR A 269 -13.32 -6.49 -5.04
CA THR A 269 -14.10 -7.20 -4.02
C THR A 269 -14.96 -6.22 -3.22
N PRO A 270 -16.12 -6.64 -2.68
CA PRO A 270 -16.83 -5.84 -1.69
C PRO A 270 -15.92 -5.51 -0.50
N ILE A 271 -15.99 -4.28 0.01
CA ILE A 271 -15.27 -3.88 1.23
C ILE A 271 -15.72 -4.74 2.41
N ALA A 272 -17.01 -5.09 2.48
CA ALA A 272 -17.53 -5.97 3.53
C ALA A 272 -16.76 -7.29 3.59
N ARG A 273 -16.53 -7.92 2.42
CA ARG A 273 -15.77 -9.17 2.31
C ARG A 273 -14.33 -9.01 2.79
N LEU A 274 -13.68 -7.89 2.45
CA LEU A 274 -12.33 -7.56 2.94
C LEU A 274 -12.28 -7.49 4.48
N LEU A 275 -13.32 -6.92 5.10
CA LEU A 275 -13.39 -6.69 6.54
C LEU A 275 -13.84 -7.90 7.34
N THR A 276 -14.72 -8.73 6.79
CA THR A 276 -15.38 -9.85 7.48
C THR A 276 -14.71 -11.21 7.24
N GLN A 277 -13.96 -11.37 6.14
CA GLN A 277 -13.28 -12.63 5.83
C GLN A 277 -11.79 -12.59 6.18
N PRO A 278 -11.18 -13.73 6.59
CA PRO A 278 -9.74 -13.83 6.78
C PRO A 278 -8.97 -13.54 5.48
N GLN A 279 -7.98 -12.65 5.56
CA GLN A 279 -7.14 -12.28 4.43
C GLN A 279 -5.83 -13.09 4.45
N SER A 280 -5.59 -13.86 3.37
CA SER A 280 -4.44 -14.77 3.28
C SER A 280 -3.11 -14.06 3.09
N THR A 281 -3.07 -12.93 2.36
CA THR A 281 -1.84 -12.21 2.06
C THR A 281 -1.61 -11.04 3.02
N PRO A 282 -0.34 -10.70 3.35
CA PRO A 282 -0.03 -9.51 4.14
C PRO A 282 -0.58 -8.22 3.51
N LEU A 283 -0.58 -8.16 2.18
CA LEU A 283 -1.08 -7.03 1.42
C LEU A 283 -2.59 -6.79 1.65
N MET A 284 -3.40 -7.85 1.53
CA MET A 284 -4.83 -7.76 1.80
C MET A 284 -5.14 -7.49 3.27
N ARG A 285 -4.33 -8.01 4.21
CA ARG A 285 -4.45 -7.64 5.65
C ARG A 285 -4.19 -6.15 5.89
N ASN A 286 -3.17 -5.59 5.24
CA ASN A 286 -2.88 -4.17 5.32
C ASN A 286 -4.02 -3.35 4.69
N LEU A 287 -4.53 -3.76 3.52
CA LEU A 287 -5.67 -3.10 2.88
C LEU A 287 -6.92 -3.12 3.77
N ALA A 288 -7.21 -4.25 4.43
CA ALA A 288 -8.33 -4.34 5.37
C ALA A 288 -8.18 -3.33 6.51
N GLU A 289 -6.97 -3.16 7.04
CA GLU A 289 -6.70 -2.18 8.08
C GLU A 289 -6.82 -0.73 7.56
N GLU A 290 -6.34 -0.45 6.34
CA GLU A 290 -6.54 0.85 5.68
C GLU A 290 -8.02 1.23 5.60
N TYR A 291 -8.90 0.29 5.24
CA TYR A 291 -10.33 0.55 5.21
C TYR A 291 -10.93 0.71 6.61
N ARG A 292 -10.45 -0.02 7.64
CA ARG A 292 -10.92 0.19 9.02
C ARG A 292 -10.61 1.61 9.50
N VAL A 293 -9.39 2.09 9.27
CA VAL A 293 -8.97 3.43 9.71
C VAL A 293 -9.57 4.56 8.88
N ALA A 294 -9.97 4.30 7.63
CA ALA A 294 -10.66 5.27 6.77
C ALA A 294 -12.09 5.59 7.22
N GLY A 295 -12.56 5.01 8.33
CA GLY A 295 -13.90 5.25 8.87
C GLY A 295 -15.00 4.46 8.18
N THR A 296 -14.65 3.37 7.48
CA THR A 296 -15.62 2.47 6.85
C THR A 296 -16.70 2.03 7.83
N ARG A 297 -17.96 2.05 7.38
CA ARG A 297 -19.13 1.55 8.09
C ARG A 297 -19.53 0.20 7.52
N LEU A 298 -19.52 -0.84 8.35
CA LEU A 298 -20.07 -2.16 7.99
C LEU A 298 -21.57 -2.15 8.31
N LEU A 299 -22.41 -2.03 7.28
CA LEU A 299 -23.87 -1.90 7.42
C LEU A 299 -24.58 -3.26 7.52
N ARG A 300 -24.04 -4.26 6.82
CA ARG A 300 -24.47 -5.67 6.81
C ARG A 300 -23.25 -6.57 6.59
N PRO A 301 -23.33 -7.90 6.84
CA PRO A 301 -22.20 -8.82 6.60
C PRO A 301 -21.63 -8.78 5.17
N ASP A 302 -22.46 -8.42 4.20
CA ASP A 302 -22.16 -8.34 2.76
C ASP A 302 -21.97 -6.89 2.25
N LEU A 303 -22.29 -5.86 3.06
CA LEU A 303 -22.28 -4.47 2.64
C LEU A 303 -21.55 -3.57 3.63
N ALA A 304 -20.50 -2.92 3.13
CA ALA A 304 -19.77 -1.88 3.84
C ALA A 304 -19.60 -0.67 2.93
N VAL A 305 -19.49 0.51 3.53
CA VAL A 305 -19.37 1.77 2.80
C VAL A 305 -18.35 2.69 3.45
N VAL A 306 -17.60 3.40 2.61
CA VAL A 306 -16.71 4.50 3.02
C VAL A 306 -16.84 5.64 2.03
N GLN A 307 -16.64 6.88 2.47
CA GLN A 307 -16.61 8.00 1.53
C GLN A 307 -15.26 8.01 0.77
N GLY A 308 -15.34 7.94 -0.56
CA GLY A 308 -14.17 7.99 -1.44
C GLY A 308 -13.59 9.40 -1.61
N TYR A 309 -12.39 9.48 -2.18
CA TYR A 309 -11.70 10.76 -2.46
C TYR A 309 -12.48 11.67 -3.43
N ASN A 310 -13.32 11.10 -4.29
CA ASN A 310 -14.21 11.83 -5.19
C ASN A 310 -15.55 12.24 -4.54
N ARG A 311 -15.70 12.06 -3.21
CA ARG A 311 -16.91 12.30 -2.41
C ARG A 311 -18.08 11.35 -2.68
N GLY A 312 -17.91 10.35 -3.53
CA GLY A 312 -18.87 9.25 -3.71
C GLY A 312 -18.83 8.24 -2.56
N LEU A 313 -19.78 7.30 -2.56
CA LEU A 313 -19.93 6.24 -1.58
C LEU A 313 -19.30 4.95 -2.10
N CYS A 314 -18.08 4.64 -1.66
CA CYS A 314 -17.37 3.44 -2.08
C CYS A 314 -17.88 2.22 -1.32
N THR A 315 -18.21 1.15 -2.04
CA THR A 315 -18.64 -0.16 -1.53
C THR A 315 -17.69 -1.30 -1.92
N GLY A 316 -16.81 -1.04 -2.88
CA GLY A 316 -15.79 -1.97 -3.38
C GLY A 316 -14.36 -1.50 -3.18
N THR A 317 -13.44 -2.45 -3.27
CA THR A 317 -12.00 -2.24 -3.15
C THR A 317 -11.22 -3.29 -3.93
N HIS A 318 -9.90 -3.14 -3.99
CA HIS A 318 -9.02 -3.98 -4.76
C HIS A 318 -8.91 -5.39 -4.17
N ARG A 319 -8.57 -6.35 -5.03
CA ARG A 319 -8.32 -7.74 -4.68
C ARG A 319 -7.01 -8.21 -5.30
N ASP A 320 -6.23 -8.99 -4.56
CA ASP A 320 -4.94 -9.55 -4.97
C ASP A 320 -5.03 -10.69 -6.03
N ARG A 321 -6.09 -10.71 -6.83
CA ARG A 321 -6.34 -11.66 -7.91
C ARG A 321 -6.99 -10.96 -9.09
N ALA A 322 -6.46 -11.16 -10.29
CA ALA A 322 -7.00 -10.57 -11.50
C ALA A 322 -7.43 -11.64 -12.52
N PHE A 323 -8.10 -11.23 -13.58
CA PHE A 323 -8.44 -12.09 -14.71
C PHE A 323 -7.49 -11.89 -15.89
N TYR A 324 -7.22 -12.97 -16.63
CA TYR A 324 -6.66 -12.86 -17.98
C TYR A 324 -7.27 -13.90 -18.93
N ALA A 325 -7.30 -13.56 -20.22
CA ALA A 325 -7.62 -14.46 -21.31
C ALA A 325 -6.82 -14.11 -22.56
N VAL A 326 -6.38 -15.11 -23.30
CA VAL A 326 -5.56 -14.96 -24.50
C VAL A 326 -6.02 -15.89 -25.59
N ARG A 327 -6.29 -15.34 -26.78
CA ARG A 327 -6.53 -16.10 -28.00
C ARG A 327 -5.40 -15.80 -29.00
N SER A 328 -4.68 -16.83 -29.41
CA SER A 328 -3.57 -16.72 -30.35
C SER A 328 -3.42 -18.04 -31.11
N PRO A 329 -2.97 -18.03 -32.38
CA PRO A 329 -2.63 -19.25 -33.11
C PRO A 329 -1.58 -20.14 -32.42
N ARG A 330 -0.80 -19.58 -31.48
CA ARG A 330 0.23 -20.30 -30.71
C ARG A 330 -0.28 -20.90 -29.39
N VAL A 331 -1.50 -20.54 -28.97
CA VAL A 331 -2.08 -20.96 -27.69
C VAL A 331 -3.08 -22.09 -27.93
N ARG A 332 -3.07 -23.10 -27.07
CA ARG A 332 -4.06 -24.20 -27.10
C ARG A 332 -5.45 -23.67 -26.75
N SER A 333 -6.46 -24.15 -27.47
CA SER A 333 -7.86 -23.79 -27.23
C SER A 333 -8.39 -24.41 -25.94
N GLY A 334 -9.19 -23.66 -25.18
CA GLY A 334 -9.87 -24.11 -23.96
C GLY A 334 -8.97 -24.37 -22.76
N VAL A 335 -7.71 -23.90 -22.75
CA VAL A 335 -6.79 -24.19 -21.65
C VAL A 335 -6.99 -23.23 -20.49
N ARG A 336 -7.33 -23.77 -19.32
CA ARG A 336 -7.31 -23.02 -18.07
C ARG A 336 -5.94 -23.15 -17.40
N ALA A 337 -5.30 -22.03 -17.10
CA ALA A 337 -4.02 -21.99 -16.42
C ALA A 337 -3.92 -20.73 -15.55
N ASP A 338 -3.68 -20.88 -14.25
CA ASP A 338 -3.41 -19.73 -13.40
C ASP A 338 -1.95 -19.29 -13.57
N VAL A 339 -1.71 -18.00 -13.43
CA VAL A 339 -0.39 -17.37 -13.61
C VAL A 339 -0.11 -16.38 -12.49
N HIS A 340 1.15 -16.01 -12.30
CA HIS A 340 1.49 -14.89 -11.43
C HIS A 340 1.66 -13.63 -12.29
N PHE A 341 1.41 -12.43 -11.76
CA PHE A 341 1.58 -11.20 -12.55
C PHE A 341 3.00 -11.01 -13.15
N HIS A 342 4.04 -11.58 -12.54
CA HIS A 342 5.41 -11.62 -13.07
C HIS A 342 5.57 -12.47 -14.34
N ASP A 343 4.62 -13.36 -14.64
CA ASP A 343 4.64 -14.19 -15.84
C ASP A 343 4.15 -13.44 -17.09
N LEU A 344 3.39 -12.36 -16.94
CA LEU A 344 2.63 -11.74 -18.03
C LEU A 344 3.53 -11.09 -19.10
N PHE A 345 4.67 -10.52 -18.71
CA PHE A 345 5.68 -10.03 -19.67
C PHE A 345 6.20 -11.18 -20.56
N GLY A 346 6.60 -12.30 -19.96
CA GLY A 346 7.09 -13.46 -20.70
C GLY A 346 6.00 -14.17 -21.52
N LEU A 347 4.77 -14.20 -21.02
CA LEU A 347 3.60 -14.74 -21.71
C LEU A 347 3.33 -13.95 -23.00
N LEU A 348 3.32 -12.61 -22.91
CA LEU A 348 3.11 -11.73 -24.05
C LEU A 348 4.16 -11.96 -25.15
N LEU A 349 5.44 -12.03 -24.78
CA LEU A 349 6.50 -12.31 -25.75
C LEU A 349 6.33 -13.69 -26.41
N ARG A 350 5.88 -14.69 -25.65
CA ARG A 350 5.61 -16.03 -26.18
C ARG A 350 4.40 -16.06 -27.13
N VAL A 351 3.36 -15.24 -26.90
CA VAL A 351 2.25 -15.03 -27.84
C VAL A 351 2.75 -14.50 -29.18
N LEU A 352 3.72 -13.58 -29.15
CA LEU A 352 4.36 -13.02 -30.34
C LEU A 352 5.41 -13.93 -30.99
N GLY A 353 5.80 -15.02 -30.32
CA GLY A 353 6.86 -15.92 -30.75
C GLY A 353 8.25 -15.33 -30.61
N LEU A 354 8.45 -14.42 -29.66
CA LEU A 354 9.72 -13.74 -29.39
C LEU A 354 10.46 -14.35 -28.19
N PRO A 355 11.81 -14.30 -28.18
CA PRO A 355 12.58 -14.68 -27.02
C PRO A 355 12.36 -13.69 -25.87
N VAL A 356 12.51 -14.19 -24.63
CA VAL A 356 12.49 -13.37 -23.43
C VAL A 356 13.90 -12.80 -23.20
N PRO A 357 14.05 -11.47 -22.98
CA PRO A 357 15.34 -10.86 -22.71
C PRO A 357 16.02 -11.45 -21.45
N PRO A 358 17.36 -11.48 -21.40
CA PRO A 358 18.09 -11.95 -20.23
C PRO A 358 17.65 -11.26 -18.92
N GLY A 359 17.56 -12.04 -17.85
CA GLY A 359 17.15 -11.57 -16.53
C GLY A 359 15.63 -11.39 -16.34
N ARG A 360 14.81 -11.63 -17.37
CA ARG A 360 13.33 -11.59 -17.26
C ARG A 360 12.76 -12.99 -17.12
N ARG A 361 11.64 -13.11 -16.41
CA ARG A 361 10.96 -14.39 -16.19
C ARG A 361 10.27 -14.86 -17.48
N ALA A 362 10.60 -16.06 -17.94
CA ALA A 362 9.92 -16.70 -19.06
C ALA A 362 8.68 -17.47 -18.60
N TYR A 363 7.59 -17.36 -19.34
CA TYR A 363 6.39 -18.16 -19.07
C TYR A 363 6.57 -19.61 -19.55
N ARG A 364 6.38 -20.57 -18.64
CA ARG A 364 6.56 -22.02 -18.90
C ARG A 364 5.29 -22.86 -18.72
N GLY A 365 4.14 -22.23 -18.52
CA GLY A 365 2.89 -22.94 -18.27
C GLY A 365 2.25 -23.57 -19.52
N PRO A 366 1.10 -24.24 -19.35
CA PRO A 366 0.53 -25.18 -20.33
C PRO A 366 -0.20 -24.52 -21.51
N LEU A 367 -0.28 -23.18 -21.55
CA LEU A 367 -0.97 -22.46 -22.63
C LEU A 367 -0.42 -22.76 -24.02
N PHE A 368 0.87 -23.08 -24.12
CA PHE A 368 1.55 -23.31 -25.39
C PHE A 368 1.82 -24.81 -25.60
N PRO A 369 1.89 -25.29 -26.85
CA PRO A 369 2.41 -26.62 -27.14
C PRO A 369 3.82 -26.79 -26.55
N GLU A 370 4.13 -28.00 -26.07
CA GLU A 370 5.52 -28.30 -25.70
C GLU A 370 6.39 -28.25 -26.98
N PRO A 371 7.61 -27.70 -26.91
CA PRO A 371 8.55 -27.86 -28.01
C PRO A 371 8.81 -29.36 -28.23
N ALA A 372 8.86 -29.79 -29.49
CA ALA A 372 9.23 -31.17 -29.83
C ALA A 372 10.57 -31.51 -29.14
N PRO A 373 10.70 -32.70 -28.51
CA PRO A 373 11.93 -33.05 -27.82
C PRO A 373 13.08 -33.08 -28.82
N ALA A 374 14.12 -32.30 -28.56
CA ALA A 374 15.41 -32.50 -29.21
C ALA A 374 15.91 -33.91 -28.86
N PRO A 375 16.55 -34.65 -29.80
CA PRO A 375 17.08 -35.98 -29.52
C PRO A 375 18.12 -35.87 -28.39
N GLY A 376 17.77 -36.40 -27.21
CA GLY A 376 18.58 -36.27 -26.00
C GLY A 376 19.71 -37.32 -25.93
N PRO A 377 20.86 -37.00 -25.33
CA PRO A 377 21.80 -38.00 -24.87
C PRO A 377 21.36 -38.61 -23.53
N ALA A 378 21.84 -39.83 -23.29
CA ALA A 378 21.36 -40.81 -22.32
C ALA A 378 21.35 -40.36 -20.85
N ARG A 379 20.37 -40.89 -20.12
CA ARG A 379 20.06 -40.69 -18.69
C ARG A 379 21.07 -41.44 -17.80
N ALA A 380 21.56 -40.79 -16.74
CA ALA A 380 22.20 -41.44 -15.60
C ALA A 380 21.22 -41.53 -14.40
N PRO A 381 21.36 -42.51 -13.49
CA PRO A 381 20.28 -42.92 -12.58
C PRO A 381 20.25 -42.12 -11.26
N THR A 382 19.03 -41.96 -10.74
CA THR A 382 18.65 -41.36 -9.45
C THR A 382 18.95 -42.25 -8.23
N PRO A 383 19.36 -41.69 -7.07
CA PRO A 383 19.27 -42.37 -5.78
C PRO A 383 17.91 -42.13 -5.09
N GLY A 384 17.46 -43.13 -4.32
CA GLY A 384 16.13 -43.26 -3.72
C GLY A 384 15.87 -42.44 -2.43
N PRO A 385 14.69 -42.61 -1.82
CA PRO A 385 14.16 -41.71 -0.79
C PRO A 385 14.68 -42.06 0.61
N GLY A 386 15.40 -41.12 1.22
CA GLY A 386 15.77 -41.17 2.64
C GLY A 386 14.76 -40.41 3.50
N THR A 387 14.06 -41.14 4.35
CA THR A 387 13.24 -40.62 5.46
C THR A 387 14.10 -40.13 6.62
N ALA A 388 13.83 -38.93 7.16
CA ALA A 388 14.34 -38.49 8.46
C ALA A 388 13.34 -37.56 9.18
N PRO A 389 13.33 -37.51 10.52
CA PRO A 389 12.12 -37.30 11.31
C PRO A 389 11.92 -35.87 11.83
N ARG A 390 10.66 -35.57 12.17
CA ARG A 390 10.23 -34.39 12.94
C ARG A 390 10.85 -34.40 14.33
N ALA A 391 11.56 -33.32 14.69
CA ALA A 391 12.01 -33.06 16.06
C ALA A 391 11.08 -32.05 16.73
N ALA A 392 10.66 -32.40 17.95
CA ALA A 392 9.79 -31.62 18.82
C ALA A 392 10.50 -30.39 19.42
N THR A 393 9.74 -29.31 19.56
CA THR A 393 10.15 -28.06 20.21
C THR A 393 10.12 -28.21 21.74
N ALA A 394 11.25 -27.92 22.40
CA ALA A 394 11.33 -27.69 23.84
C ALA A 394 11.46 -26.18 24.15
N PRO A 395 10.93 -25.69 25.29
CA PRO A 395 10.83 -24.26 25.57
C PRO A 395 12.04 -23.69 26.34
N GLY A 396 12.35 -22.43 26.06
CA GLY A 396 12.90 -21.48 27.04
C GLY A 396 14.39 -21.57 27.37
N THR A 397 15.22 -20.88 26.59
CA THR A 397 16.51 -20.38 27.08
C THR A 397 16.70 -18.92 26.68
N THR A 398 16.78 -18.04 27.67
CA THR A 398 17.19 -16.64 27.54
C THR A 398 18.59 -16.60 26.90
N PRO A 399 18.80 -15.99 25.72
CA PRO A 399 20.10 -16.02 25.08
C PRO A 399 21.11 -15.17 25.86
N THR A 400 22.14 -15.83 26.37
CA THR A 400 23.33 -15.18 26.91
C THR A 400 24.13 -14.61 25.74
N VAL A 401 24.11 -13.28 25.56
CA VAL A 401 24.90 -12.61 24.52
C VAL A 401 26.37 -12.58 24.97
N THR A 402 27.22 -13.37 24.32
CA THR A 402 28.67 -13.28 24.42
C THR A 402 29.16 -11.99 23.76
N THR A 403 29.79 -11.10 24.55
CA THR A 403 30.29 -9.78 24.10
C THR A 403 31.75 -9.77 23.64
N LYS A 404 32.41 -10.93 23.54
CA LYS A 404 33.82 -10.98 23.09
C LYS A 404 33.90 -10.83 21.56
N GLY A 405 34.34 -9.66 21.09
CA GLY A 405 34.84 -9.47 19.72
C GLY A 405 34.12 -8.47 18.81
N VAL A 406 33.12 -7.71 19.29
CA VAL A 406 32.49 -6.66 18.45
C VAL A 406 33.34 -5.39 18.52
N ARG A 407 33.85 -4.95 17.36
CA ARG A 407 34.57 -3.66 17.25
C ARG A 407 33.69 -2.51 17.78
N PRO A 408 34.25 -1.48 18.43
CA PRO A 408 33.52 -0.27 18.78
C PRO A 408 32.81 0.32 17.54
N LEU A 409 31.47 0.27 17.54
CA LEU A 409 30.64 0.92 16.54
C LEU A 409 30.50 2.41 16.84
N ARG A 410 30.38 3.21 15.77
CA ARG A 410 29.95 4.60 15.83
C ARG A 410 28.43 4.70 15.67
N ILE A 411 27.72 5.12 16.71
CA ILE A 411 26.26 5.02 16.81
C ILE A 411 25.64 6.41 17.02
N GLY A 412 24.79 6.84 16.09
CA GLY A 412 23.98 8.05 16.22
C GLY A 412 22.56 7.74 16.69
N ILE A 413 22.05 8.45 17.69
CA ILE A 413 20.62 8.36 18.09
C ILE A 413 19.89 9.60 17.58
N LEU A 414 18.91 9.40 16.71
CA LEU A 414 18.15 10.48 16.07
C LEU A 414 16.83 10.71 16.84
N THR A 415 16.68 11.91 17.41
CA THR A 415 15.50 12.32 18.20
C THR A 415 15.13 13.76 17.91
N TYR A 416 13.86 14.15 18.02
CA TYR A 416 13.48 15.57 17.90
C TYR A 416 14.09 16.42 19.02
N GLY A 417 13.95 15.94 20.27
CA GLY A 417 14.38 16.61 21.48
C GLY A 417 14.50 15.63 22.64
N ILE A 418 15.08 16.05 23.77
CA ILE A 418 15.11 15.29 25.02
C ILE A 418 14.24 16.02 26.03
N HIS A 419 12.93 15.85 25.91
CA HIS A 419 11.94 16.47 26.80
C HIS A 419 11.76 15.68 28.10
N LYS A 420 11.26 16.34 29.16
CA LYS A 420 10.79 15.65 30.38
C LYS A 420 9.70 14.63 30.01
N GLY A 421 9.93 13.36 30.32
CA GLY A 421 9.04 12.23 30.04
C GLY A 421 9.78 10.95 29.61
N GLY A 422 9.04 9.84 29.49
CA GLY A 422 9.60 8.51 29.26
C GLY A 422 10.49 8.38 28.01
N ARG A 423 10.10 9.00 26.89
CA ARG A 423 10.88 8.96 25.63
C ARG A 423 12.25 9.63 25.79
N GLY A 424 12.28 10.87 26.28
CA GLY A 424 13.53 11.62 26.47
C GLY A 424 14.48 10.92 27.44
N ARG A 425 13.93 10.37 28.53
CA ARG A 425 14.70 9.60 29.51
C ARG A 425 15.33 8.33 28.91
N THR A 426 14.55 7.58 28.12
CA THR A 426 15.02 6.35 27.47
C THR A 426 16.16 6.66 26.49
N VAL A 427 16.01 7.71 25.68
CA VAL A 427 17.06 8.14 24.72
C VAL A 427 18.35 8.52 25.45
N ALA A 428 18.26 9.33 26.52
CA ALA A 428 19.43 9.72 27.31
C ALA A 428 20.13 8.49 27.94
N ARG A 429 19.36 7.58 28.55
CA ARG A 429 19.91 6.35 29.17
C ARG A 429 20.51 5.39 28.13
N LEU A 430 19.89 5.27 26.96
CA LEU A 430 20.41 4.46 25.85
C LEU A 430 21.77 4.99 25.39
N ALA A 431 21.87 6.31 25.18
CA ALA A 431 23.11 6.96 24.75
C ALA A 431 24.25 6.69 25.75
N GLU A 432 24.02 6.94 27.05
CA GLU A 432 24.99 6.66 28.11
C GLU A 432 25.31 5.17 28.25
N GLY A 433 24.33 4.30 28.02
CA GLY A 433 24.48 2.85 28.13
C GLY A 433 25.34 2.25 27.00
N LEU A 434 25.23 2.81 25.80
CA LEU A 434 26.06 2.44 24.64
C LEU A 434 27.49 2.96 24.80
N ALA A 435 27.66 4.22 25.23
CA ALA A 435 28.97 4.79 25.50
C ALA A 435 29.73 4.02 26.60
N ARG A 436 29.07 3.66 27.69
CA ARG A 436 29.65 2.83 28.77
C ARG A 436 30.07 1.44 28.32
N ARG A 437 29.47 0.92 27.24
CA ARG A 437 29.87 -0.35 26.60
C ARG A 437 31.02 -0.20 25.60
N GLY A 438 31.59 1.00 25.49
CA GLY A 438 32.75 1.27 24.63
C GLY A 438 32.40 1.65 23.19
N HIS A 439 31.15 1.98 22.87
CA HIS A 439 30.76 2.48 21.55
C HIS A 439 30.97 4.00 21.43
N ASP A 440 31.40 4.47 20.26
CA ASP A 440 31.46 5.90 19.93
C ASP A 440 30.03 6.39 19.67
N THR A 441 29.38 6.92 20.70
CA THR A 441 27.94 7.24 20.67
C THR A 441 27.73 8.74 20.63
N PHE A 442 26.76 9.20 19.84
CA PHE A 442 26.34 10.61 19.80
C PHE A 442 24.84 10.75 19.55
N ILE A 443 24.29 11.95 19.80
CA ILE A 443 22.87 12.26 19.59
C ILE A 443 22.74 13.28 18.45
N LEU A 444 21.75 13.06 17.58
CA LEU A 444 21.28 14.00 16.56
C LEU A 444 19.94 14.56 17.00
N MET A 445 19.84 15.88 17.16
CA MET A 445 18.59 16.54 17.57
C MET A 445 18.37 17.89 16.91
N LEU A 446 17.13 18.41 16.94
CA LEU A 446 16.85 19.73 16.38
C LEU A 446 17.45 20.86 17.23
N GLU A 447 17.83 21.95 16.57
CA GLU A 447 18.20 23.20 17.22
C GLU A 447 17.03 23.75 18.08
N GLY A 448 17.38 24.42 19.18
CA GLY A 448 16.39 24.98 20.12
C GLY A 448 15.65 23.94 21.00
N GLN A 449 15.80 22.63 20.74
CA GLN A 449 15.10 21.61 21.53
C GLN A 449 15.79 21.32 22.88
N PRO A 450 15.01 21.04 23.95
CA PRO A 450 15.54 20.91 25.31
C PRO A 450 16.32 19.61 25.53
N VAL A 451 17.20 19.64 26.54
CA VAL A 451 17.90 18.47 27.10
C VAL A 451 17.55 18.37 28.58
N ALA A 452 16.47 17.66 28.88
CA ALA A 452 15.89 17.58 30.22
C ALA A 452 16.56 16.57 31.16
N TYR A 453 17.45 15.72 30.64
CA TYR A 453 18.18 14.72 31.39
C TYR A 453 19.68 14.87 31.13
N PRO A 454 20.56 14.57 32.10
CA PRO A 454 22.00 14.60 31.89
C PRO A 454 22.43 13.65 30.75
N VAL A 455 23.19 14.16 29.80
CA VAL A 455 23.80 13.41 28.69
C VAL A 455 25.25 13.87 28.54
N ARG A 456 26.19 12.92 28.55
CA ARG A 456 27.63 13.15 28.43
C ARG A 456 28.20 12.80 27.06
N VAL A 457 27.42 12.12 26.22
CA VAL A 457 27.80 11.89 24.82
C VAL A 457 27.66 13.18 23.99
N PRO A 458 28.43 13.34 22.89
CA PRO A 458 28.29 14.48 21.99
C PRO A 458 26.85 14.64 21.45
N ILE A 459 26.39 15.88 21.39
CA ILE A 459 25.08 16.26 20.82
C ILE A 459 25.31 17.13 19.59
N HIS A 460 24.89 16.63 18.44
CA HIS A 460 24.86 17.37 17.19
C HIS A 460 23.47 17.98 17.00
N ARG A 461 23.39 19.30 17.16
CA ARG A 461 22.18 20.07 16.90
C ARG A 461 22.09 20.41 15.42
N MET A 462 20.91 20.26 14.83
CA MET A 462 20.68 20.50 13.42
C MET A 462 19.43 21.36 13.21
N PRO A 463 19.44 22.32 12.27
CA PRO A 463 18.25 23.14 11.98
C PRO A 463 17.13 22.29 11.35
N ALA A 464 17.50 21.25 10.58
CA ALA A 464 16.59 20.28 10.00
C ALA A 464 17.27 18.92 9.84
N PHE A 465 16.48 17.84 9.81
CA PHE A 465 16.98 16.48 9.56
C PHE A 465 17.17 16.23 8.06
N GLU A 466 18.32 16.64 7.57
CA GLU A 466 18.77 16.41 6.20
C GLU A 466 19.77 15.25 6.19
N PRO A 467 19.41 14.08 5.59
CA PRO A 467 20.23 12.87 5.70
C PRO A 467 21.69 13.08 5.27
N HIS A 468 21.93 13.86 4.21
CA HIS A 468 23.26 14.15 3.69
C HIS A 468 24.17 14.95 4.65
N LYS A 469 23.61 15.60 5.68
CA LYS A 469 24.34 16.34 6.73
C LYS A 469 24.61 15.52 7.99
N PHE A 470 24.09 14.29 8.09
CA PHE A 470 24.35 13.45 9.25
C PHE A 470 25.86 13.12 9.36
N PRO A 471 26.45 13.19 10.58
CA PRO A 471 27.79 12.70 10.83
C PRO A 471 27.93 11.23 10.41
N GLN A 472 29.14 10.83 10.04
CA GLN A 472 29.42 9.43 9.72
C GLN A 472 29.09 8.53 10.92
N ALA A 473 28.41 7.42 10.67
CA ALA A 473 28.02 6.44 11.67
C ALA A 473 27.96 5.05 11.03
N ASP A 474 28.21 4.01 11.82
CA ASP A 474 27.92 2.63 11.44
C ASP A 474 26.41 2.34 11.60
N VAL A 475 25.79 2.90 12.64
CA VAL A 475 24.38 2.69 12.98
C VAL A 475 23.68 4.01 13.32
N ILE A 476 22.46 4.19 12.83
CA ILE A 476 21.55 5.26 13.29
C ILE A 476 20.29 4.64 13.91
N ILE A 477 19.95 5.10 15.11
CA ILE A 477 18.78 4.68 15.88
C ILE A 477 17.76 5.82 15.88
N PRO A 478 16.75 5.81 14.97
CA PRO A 478 15.64 6.76 15.04
C PRO A 478 14.70 6.41 16.20
N ALA A 479 14.52 7.36 17.12
CA ALA A 479 13.72 7.21 18.34
C ALA A 479 12.24 7.67 18.18
N SER A 480 11.75 7.71 16.94
CA SER A 480 10.36 8.03 16.62
C SER A 480 10.05 7.61 15.18
N LEU A 481 8.83 7.18 14.91
CA LEU A 481 8.40 6.71 13.58
C LEU A 481 8.69 7.71 12.46
N GLY A 482 8.39 9.00 12.66
CA GLY A 482 8.65 10.07 11.68
C GLY A 482 10.14 10.33 11.38
N LEU A 483 11.06 9.79 12.18
CA LEU A 483 12.51 9.91 11.98
C LEU A 483 13.08 8.71 11.23
N ILE A 484 12.34 7.62 11.11
CA ILE A 484 12.78 6.41 10.40
C ILE A 484 13.07 6.71 8.92
N PRO A 485 12.20 7.41 8.16
CA PRO A 485 12.51 7.78 6.78
C PRO A 485 13.73 8.70 6.66
N LYS A 486 13.99 9.53 7.67
CA LYS A 486 15.16 10.43 7.69
C LYS A 486 16.46 9.63 7.87
N ALA A 487 16.46 8.62 8.74
CA ALA A 487 17.58 7.70 8.86
C ALA A 487 17.81 6.90 7.56
N LEU A 488 16.74 6.34 6.98
CA LEU A 488 16.81 5.56 5.73
C LEU A 488 17.22 6.37 4.49
N GLY A 489 17.23 7.72 4.58
CA GLY A 489 17.62 8.61 3.49
C GLY A 489 19.10 8.51 3.07
N ARG A 490 19.92 7.69 3.74
CA ARG A 490 21.29 7.36 3.36
C ARG A 490 21.58 5.86 3.49
N SER A 491 22.34 5.32 2.56
CA SER A 491 22.82 3.93 2.59
C SER A 491 24.14 3.72 3.34
N SER A 492 24.78 4.79 3.83
CA SER A 492 26.12 4.74 4.45
C SER A 492 26.15 4.17 5.87
N HIS A 493 25.00 3.84 6.45
CA HIS A 493 24.84 3.34 7.82
C HIS A 493 23.67 2.35 7.88
N VAL A 494 23.64 1.52 8.92
CA VAL A 494 22.50 0.64 9.21
C VAL A 494 21.48 1.40 10.05
N THR A 495 20.21 1.40 9.65
CA THR A 495 19.11 1.97 10.44
C THR A 495 18.51 0.90 11.35
N VAL A 496 18.44 1.16 12.66
CA VAL A 496 17.81 0.27 13.65
C VAL A 496 16.84 1.07 14.51
N PRO A 497 15.54 1.15 14.12
CA PRO A 497 14.56 1.97 14.83
C PRO A 497 14.28 1.52 16.26
N LEU A 498 13.95 2.49 17.12
CA LEU A 498 13.47 2.27 18.48
C LEU A 498 12.00 2.70 18.60
N HIS A 499 11.10 1.72 18.74
CA HIS A 499 9.67 1.91 18.91
C HIS A 499 9.30 2.06 20.39
N PHE A 500 8.53 3.10 20.71
CA PHE A 500 8.04 3.33 22.09
C PHE A 500 6.64 2.77 22.33
N ARG A 501 5.93 2.53 21.24
CA ARG A 501 4.56 2.05 21.13
C ARG A 501 4.41 1.46 19.73
N PHE A 502 3.30 0.79 19.44
CA PHE A 502 2.97 0.49 18.06
C PHE A 502 2.37 1.75 17.44
N GLU A 503 3.20 2.55 16.75
CA GLU A 503 2.77 3.87 16.29
C GLU A 503 1.54 3.89 15.37
N PRO A 504 1.25 2.87 14.54
CA PRO A 504 0.01 2.80 13.78
C PRO A 504 -1.27 2.93 14.60
N ASP A 505 -1.28 2.51 15.86
CA ASP A 505 -2.47 2.58 16.73
C ASP A 505 -2.85 4.03 17.09
N VAL A 506 -1.93 4.98 16.93
CA VAL A 506 -2.09 6.35 17.41
C VAL A 506 -1.62 7.42 16.41
N ALA A 507 -1.29 7.02 15.18
CA ALA A 507 -0.82 7.94 14.15
C ALA A 507 -2.01 8.60 13.44
N TYR A 508 -1.93 9.92 13.23
CA TYR A 508 -2.89 10.65 12.41
C TYR A 508 -2.94 10.12 10.96
N ASP A 509 -1.78 9.72 10.44
CA ASP A 509 -1.65 9.01 9.16
C ASP A 509 -1.21 7.56 9.44
N ALA A 510 -2.19 6.73 9.76
CA ALA A 510 -1.99 5.31 10.03
C ALA A 510 -1.42 4.55 8.83
N ARG A 511 -1.74 4.98 7.59
CA ARG A 511 -1.23 4.36 6.35
C ARG A 511 0.29 4.52 6.24
N THR A 512 0.77 5.75 6.38
CA THR A 512 2.20 6.05 6.43
C THR A 512 2.86 5.33 7.60
N ALA A 513 2.20 5.26 8.76
CA ALA A 513 2.75 4.59 9.93
C ALA A 513 2.92 3.08 9.74
N LEU A 514 1.88 2.37 9.27
CA LEU A 514 1.92 0.94 8.97
C LEU A 514 3.01 0.63 7.95
N HIS A 515 3.10 1.44 6.90
CA HIS A 515 4.11 1.26 5.88
C HIS A 515 5.52 1.45 6.44
N VAL A 516 5.78 2.54 7.18
CA VAL A 516 7.09 2.79 7.80
C VAL A 516 7.48 1.68 8.76
N VAL A 517 6.53 1.12 9.53
CA VAL A 517 6.75 -0.04 10.40
C VAL A 517 7.07 -1.32 9.60
N SER A 518 6.51 -1.45 8.39
CA SER A 518 6.69 -2.64 7.54
C SER A 518 7.94 -2.62 6.67
N LEU A 519 8.73 -1.53 6.69
CA LEU A 519 9.99 -1.43 5.95
C LEU A 519 11.01 -2.49 6.43
N PRO A 520 11.92 -2.95 5.54
CA PRO A 520 12.72 -4.16 5.77
C PRO A 520 13.95 -3.92 6.68
N TYR A 521 13.75 -3.35 7.87
CA TYR A 521 14.79 -3.19 8.90
C TYR A 521 14.59 -4.16 10.07
N ARG A 522 15.65 -4.36 10.85
CA ARG A 522 15.54 -4.89 12.22
C ARG A 522 15.29 -3.72 13.15
N SER A 523 14.49 -3.92 14.18
CA SER A 523 14.16 -2.85 15.12
C SER A 523 14.21 -3.29 16.57
N MET A 524 14.04 -2.32 17.46
CA MET A 524 13.92 -2.49 18.90
C MET A 524 12.61 -1.86 19.37
N ALA A 525 12.04 -2.36 20.46
CA ALA A 525 10.90 -1.73 21.09
C ALA A 525 11.02 -1.71 22.61
N THR A 526 10.50 -0.68 23.27
CA THR A 526 10.64 -0.50 24.72
C THR A 526 9.82 -1.48 25.58
N ALA A 527 8.98 -2.31 24.96
CA ALA A 527 8.14 -3.29 25.65
C ALA A 527 7.92 -4.54 24.78
N ALA A 528 7.84 -5.71 25.39
CA ALA A 528 7.64 -6.98 24.69
C ALA A 528 6.34 -7.04 23.86
N PRO A 529 5.18 -6.55 24.33
CA PRO A 529 3.97 -6.51 23.51
C PRO A 529 4.12 -5.62 22.27
N VAL A 530 4.83 -4.50 22.40
CA VAL A 530 5.11 -3.60 21.26
C VAL A 530 6.04 -4.29 20.27
N ALA A 531 7.10 -4.94 20.76
CA ALA A 531 8.02 -5.70 19.91
C ALA A 531 7.30 -6.80 19.12
N ALA A 532 6.43 -7.55 19.79
CA ALA A 532 5.62 -8.60 19.17
C ALA A 532 4.71 -8.04 18.06
N ARG A 533 4.05 -6.90 18.32
CA ARG A 533 3.16 -6.26 17.33
C ARG A 533 3.92 -5.69 16.14
N VAL A 534 5.06 -5.04 16.37
CA VAL A 534 5.96 -4.57 15.29
C VAL A 534 6.48 -5.74 14.46
N GLN A 535 6.86 -6.85 15.10
CA GLN A 535 7.32 -8.06 14.41
C GLN A 535 6.20 -8.73 13.62
N GLN A 536 4.99 -8.81 14.17
CA GLN A 536 3.82 -9.35 13.49
C GLN A 536 3.48 -8.53 12.24
N GLN A 537 3.55 -7.20 12.34
CA GLN A 537 3.27 -6.29 11.23
C GLN A 537 4.35 -6.34 10.14
N SER A 538 5.62 -6.26 10.54
CA SER A 538 6.75 -6.15 9.61
C SER A 538 7.24 -7.47 9.03
N GLY A 539 6.93 -8.60 9.68
CA GLY A 539 7.55 -9.89 9.40
C GLY A 539 9.05 -9.93 9.71
N ARG A 540 9.61 -8.91 10.37
CA ARG A 540 11.03 -8.78 10.72
C ARG A 540 11.24 -8.85 12.24
N PRO A 541 12.40 -9.33 12.71
CA PRO A 541 12.70 -9.35 14.14
C PRO A 541 12.64 -7.95 14.76
N CYS A 542 11.86 -7.82 15.83
CA CYS A 542 11.85 -6.64 16.70
C CYS A 542 12.27 -7.05 18.12
N HIS A 543 13.36 -6.48 18.62
CA HIS A 543 13.92 -6.87 19.91
C HIS A 543 13.37 -6.01 21.07
N PRO A 544 12.81 -6.61 22.13
CA PRO A 544 12.43 -5.83 23.31
C PRO A 544 13.68 -5.32 24.03
N VAL A 545 13.71 -4.02 24.32
CA VAL A 545 14.75 -3.35 25.10
C VAL A 545 14.12 -2.65 26.30
N PRO A 546 14.71 -2.70 27.50
CA PRO A 546 14.15 -1.99 28.65
C PRO A 546 14.06 -0.48 28.38
N PRO A 547 12.98 0.21 28.79
CA PRO A 547 12.85 1.66 28.66
C PRO A 547 13.83 2.43 29.57
N GLY A 548 14.65 1.71 30.35
CA GLY A 548 15.53 2.31 31.35
C GLY A 548 14.73 2.95 32.48
N VAL A 549 13.66 2.30 32.95
CA VAL A 549 12.94 2.66 34.18
C VAL A 549 13.50 1.82 35.33
N ASP A 550 13.60 2.39 36.53
CA ASP A 550 14.00 1.64 37.71
C ASP A 550 12.84 0.77 38.20
N THR A 551 12.95 -0.55 37.98
CA THR A 551 11.91 -1.51 38.36
C THR A 551 11.86 -1.79 39.86
N ALA A 552 12.83 -1.34 40.66
CA ALA A 552 12.71 -1.36 42.11
C ALA A 552 11.70 -0.31 42.61
N ILE A 553 11.60 0.82 41.89
CA ILE A 553 10.70 1.95 42.19
C ILE A 553 9.35 1.77 41.47
N PHE A 554 9.38 1.55 40.16
CA PHE A 554 8.21 1.37 39.30
C PHE A 554 7.81 -0.09 39.22
N LYS A 555 7.10 -0.54 40.26
CA LYS A 555 6.51 -1.88 40.34
C LYS A 555 5.07 -1.78 40.86
N PRO A 556 4.20 -2.72 40.47
CA PRO A 556 2.89 -2.86 41.09
C PRO A 556 3.03 -2.97 42.62
N GLY A 557 2.14 -2.32 43.36
CA GLY A 557 2.10 -2.37 44.82
C GLY A 557 0.72 -2.77 45.33
N ALA A 558 0.61 -3.00 46.64
CA ALA A 558 -0.67 -3.29 47.28
C ALA A 558 -1.61 -2.08 47.20
N ARG A 559 -2.87 -2.33 46.86
CA ARG A 559 -3.92 -1.32 46.85
C ARG A 559 -4.28 -0.92 48.29
N PRO A 560 -4.34 0.37 48.63
CA PRO A 560 -4.94 0.80 49.89
C PRO A 560 -6.42 0.36 49.93
N PRO A 561 -6.87 -0.39 50.95
CA PRO A 561 -8.27 -0.82 51.02
C PRO A 561 -9.18 0.34 51.42
N GLY A 562 -10.25 0.56 50.65
CA GLY A 562 -11.30 1.55 50.93
C GLY A 562 -11.04 2.93 50.30
N GLY A 563 -12.08 3.51 49.70
CA GLY A 563 -12.05 4.82 49.05
C GLY A 563 -12.85 4.85 47.73
N PRO A 564 -13.18 6.05 47.21
CA PRO A 564 -13.75 6.21 45.86
C PRO A 564 -12.78 5.70 44.79
N ARG A 565 -13.32 5.32 43.62
CA ARG A 565 -12.50 4.80 42.52
C ARG A 565 -11.66 5.92 41.92
N ARG A 566 -10.35 5.73 41.72
CA ARG A 566 -9.45 6.77 41.23
C ARG A 566 -9.03 6.52 39.79
N VAL A 567 -9.33 7.46 38.89
CA VAL A 567 -8.91 7.40 37.49
C VAL A 567 -7.82 8.44 37.25
N GLY A 568 -6.68 8.00 36.72
CA GLY A 568 -5.51 8.87 36.56
C GLY A 568 -5.23 9.29 35.13
N PHE A 569 -4.75 10.51 34.95
CA PHE A 569 -4.27 11.00 33.67
C PHE A 569 -2.96 11.78 33.78
N ILE A 570 -2.02 11.53 32.88
CA ILE A 570 -0.79 12.32 32.77
C ILE A 570 -1.06 13.51 31.86
N TYR A 571 -1.42 14.64 32.45
CA TYR A 571 -1.71 15.85 31.71
C TYR A 571 -0.45 16.46 31.12
N ARG A 572 -0.55 16.92 29.88
CA ARG A 572 0.47 17.73 29.24
C ARG A 572 -0.21 18.95 28.64
N SER A 573 0.27 20.13 28.97
CA SER A 573 -0.40 21.36 28.59
C SER A 573 -0.43 21.52 27.06
N PRO A 574 -1.62 21.72 26.44
CA PRO A 574 -1.71 22.02 25.02
C PRO A 574 -0.96 23.30 24.62
N ALA A 575 -0.82 24.27 25.54
CA ALA A 575 -0.05 25.49 25.34
C ALA A 575 1.45 25.24 25.07
N LEU A 576 1.97 24.08 25.50
CA LEU A 576 3.33 23.62 25.19
C LEU A 576 3.40 22.75 23.93
N GLY A 577 2.34 22.73 23.12
CA GLY A 577 2.24 21.95 21.88
C GLY A 577 1.86 20.48 22.09
N TYR A 578 1.39 20.10 23.29
CA TYR A 578 1.01 18.72 23.61
C TYR A 578 -0.47 18.39 23.39
N GLY A 579 -1.21 19.18 22.60
CA GLY A 579 -2.64 18.92 22.34
C GLY A 579 -2.94 17.50 21.82
N PHE A 580 -1.99 16.89 21.11
CA PHE A 580 -2.07 15.50 20.64
C PHE A 580 -2.12 14.43 21.75
N LYS A 581 -1.90 14.78 23.02
CA LYS A 581 -1.99 13.86 24.17
C LYS A 581 -3.42 13.58 24.62
N GLY A 582 -4.41 14.26 24.03
CA GLY A 582 -5.83 13.92 24.19
C GLY A 582 -6.45 14.33 25.53
N ALA A 583 -5.98 15.42 26.15
CA ALA A 583 -6.55 15.93 27.39
C ALA A 583 -8.07 16.22 27.25
N ASP A 584 -8.48 16.84 26.14
CA ASP A 584 -9.89 17.14 25.88
C ASP A 584 -10.74 15.87 25.75
N CYS A 585 -10.21 14.85 25.07
CA CYS A 585 -10.87 13.55 24.95
C CYS A 585 -11.02 12.87 26.32
N PHE A 586 -9.97 12.91 27.13
CA PHE A 586 -9.99 12.37 28.48
C PHE A 586 -11.06 13.07 29.34
N PHE A 587 -11.06 14.41 29.38
CA PHE A 587 -12.03 15.15 30.18
C PHE A 587 -13.47 14.95 29.67
N THR A 588 -13.69 14.90 28.36
CA THR A 588 -15.01 14.60 27.78
C THR A 588 -15.49 13.20 28.17
N ALA A 589 -14.60 12.20 28.19
CA ALA A 589 -14.93 10.85 28.64
C ALA A 589 -15.26 10.84 30.13
N MET A 590 -14.45 11.51 30.96
CA MET A 590 -14.67 11.57 32.40
C MET A 590 -15.93 12.35 32.78
N GLN A 591 -16.38 13.34 32.00
CA GLN A 591 -17.69 13.97 32.19
C GLN A 591 -18.84 12.95 32.12
N ARG A 592 -18.75 11.98 31.19
CA ARG A 592 -19.75 10.91 31.06
C ARG A 592 -19.66 9.94 32.24
N VAL A 593 -18.44 9.55 32.62
CA VAL A 593 -18.22 8.67 33.77
C VAL A 593 -18.77 9.29 35.05
N LEU A 594 -18.45 10.55 35.33
CA LEU A 594 -18.92 11.25 36.53
C LEU A 594 -20.44 11.49 36.53
N HIS A 595 -21.08 11.49 35.36
CA HIS A 595 -22.53 11.53 35.25
C HIS A 595 -23.18 10.22 35.74
N GLU A 596 -22.59 9.08 35.40
CA GLU A 596 -23.11 7.73 35.71
C GLU A 596 -22.60 7.20 37.07
N GLU A 597 -21.33 7.42 37.40
CA GLU A 597 -20.67 7.00 38.64
C GLU A 597 -20.11 8.22 39.39
N ARG A 598 -20.87 8.69 40.40
CA ARG A 598 -20.48 9.87 41.19
C ARG A 598 -19.34 9.63 42.18
N ASP A 599 -19.04 8.37 42.49
CA ASP A 599 -18.01 7.96 43.46
C ASP A 599 -16.62 7.75 42.80
N VAL A 600 -16.39 8.40 41.66
CA VAL A 600 -15.11 8.37 40.93
C VAL A 600 -14.35 9.69 41.17
N GLU A 601 -13.10 9.58 41.59
CA GLU A 601 -12.16 10.68 41.69
C GLU A 601 -11.24 10.71 40.45
N VAL A 602 -11.10 11.90 39.87
CA VAL A 602 -10.21 12.12 38.72
C VAL A 602 -8.92 12.77 39.20
N CYS A 603 -7.81 12.06 39.04
CA CYS A 603 -6.49 12.53 39.47
C CYS A 603 -5.63 12.84 38.24
N VAL A 604 -5.01 14.01 38.22
CA VAL A 604 -4.20 14.48 37.08
C VAL A 604 -2.77 14.74 37.52
N LEU A 605 -1.83 13.98 36.96
CA LEU A 605 -0.40 14.23 37.13
C LEU A 605 0.02 15.37 36.20
N ASN A 606 0.50 16.47 36.75
CA ASN A 606 0.93 17.65 36.00
C ASN A 606 2.46 17.89 36.08
N PRO A 607 3.24 17.30 35.17
CA PRO A 607 4.69 17.45 35.15
C PRO A 607 5.17 18.79 34.56
N ASP A 608 4.27 19.57 33.94
CA ASP A 608 4.63 20.79 33.20
C ASP A 608 4.59 22.04 34.09
N GLY A 609 3.94 21.99 35.26
CA GLY A 609 3.84 23.11 36.20
C GLY A 609 2.96 24.27 35.73
N LEU A 610 2.27 24.12 34.60
CA LEU A 610 1.29 25.07 34.09
C LEU A 610 -0.12 24.77 34.65
N PRO A 611 -1.03 25.75 34.74
CA PRO A 611 -2.41 25.50 35.14
C PRO A 611 -3.07 24.38 34.31
N VAL A 612 -3.84 23.53 35.00
CA VAL A 612 -4.67 22.50 34.35
C VAL A 612 -6.04 23.10 34.11
N ASP A 613 -6.43 23.22 32.84
CA ASP A 613 -7.76 23.68 32.44
C ASP A 613 -8.66 22.46 32.28
N ALA A 614 -9.35 22.09 33.36
CA ALA A 614 -10.23 20.91 33.40
C ALA A 614 -11.70 21.35 33.54
N PRO A 615 -12.60 20.90 32.63
CA PRO A 615 -14.03 21.21 32.70
C PRO A 615 -14.80 20.34 33.71
N ILE A 616 -14.07 19.65 34.60
CA ILE A 616 -14.57 18.75 35.65
C ILE A 616 -13.71 18.90 36.91
N PRO A 617 -14.23 18.53 38.09
CA PRO A 617 -13.42 18.45 39.30
C PRO A 617 -12.26 17.46 39.10
N VAL A 618 -11.02 17.92 39.32
CA VAL A 618 -9.82 17.09 39.27
C VAL A 618 -8.90 17.39 40.44
N GLU A 619 -8.27 16.36 40.99
CA GLU A 619 -7.13 16.50 41.89
C GLU A 619 -5.86 16.66 41.06
N VAL A 620 -5.20 17.82 41.12
CA VAL A 620 -3.94 18.04 40.41
C VAL A 620 -2.77 17.66 41.29
N VAL A 621 -2.04 16.62 40.90
CA VAL A 621 -0.87 16.10 41.60
C VAL A 621 0.39 16.60 40.91
N THR A 622 1.28 17.23 41.69
CA THR A 622 2.63 17.60 41.25
C THR A 622 3.62 16.67 41.91
N VAL A 623 4.57 16.13 41.12
CA VAL A 623 5.57 15.18 41.59
C VAL A 623 6.96 15.61 41.13
N ASN A 624 7.96 15.39 42.00
CA ASN A 624 9.34 15.82 41.81
C ASN A 624 10.35 14.67 41.82
N SER A 625 9.92 13.45 42.16
CA SER A 625 10.76 12.25 42.23
C SER A 625 10.14 11.05 41.51
N ASP A 626 10.96 10.05 41.18
CA ASP A 626 10.47 8.79 40.59
C ASP A 626 9.59 8.02 41.58
N GLU A 627 9.91 8.11 42.86
CA GLU A 627 9.18 7.53 43.98
C GLU A 627 7.77 8.10 44.07
N GLU A 628 7.61 9.42 43.94
CA GLU A 628 6.32 10.10 43.91
C GLU A 628 5.51 9.76 42.66
N ILE A 629 6.13 9.71 41.48
CA ILE A 629 5.45 9.27 40.25
C ILE A 629 4.94 7.83 40.41
N ALA A 630 5.77 6.94 40.93
CA ALA A 630 5.39 5.55 41.14
C ALA A 630 4.32 5.40 42.22
N ALA A 631 4.34 6.24 43.27
CA ALA A 631 3.30 6.29 44.29
C ALA A 631 1.96 6.75 43.69
N PHE A 632 1.98 7.79 42.84
CA PHE A 632 0.81 8.22 42.08
C PHE A 632 0.24 7.08 41.24
N TYR A 633 1.05 6.37 40.44
CA TYR A 633 0.52 5.24 39.66
C TYR A 633 -0.09 4.13 40.51
N ARG A 634 0.45 3.88 41.72
CA ARG A 634 -0.09 2.87 42.64
C ARG A 634 -1.38 3.31 43.35
N SER A 635 -1.71 4.60 43.35
CA SER A 635 -2.96 5.10 43.93
C SER A 635 -4.14 5.04 42.96
N LEU A 636 -3.92 4.70 41.68
CA LEU A 636 -4.95 4.69 40.65
C LEU A 636 -5.59 3.30 40.49
N ASP A 637 -6.87 3.29 40.15
CA ASP A 637 -7.61 2.11 39.72
C ASP A 637 -7.61 1.94 38.20
N VAL A 638 -7.53 3.05 37.46
CA VAL A 638 -7.50 3.12 35.98
C VAL A 638 -6.45 4.10 35.49
#